data_AF-A0AA91TLD7-F1
#
_entry.id   AF-A0AA91TLD7-F1
#
_cell.length_a   1.000
_cell.length_b   1.000
_cell.length_c   1.000
_cell.angle_alpha   90.00
_cell.angle_beta   90.00
_cell.angle_gamma   90.00
#
_symmetry.space_group_name_H-M   'P 1'
#
loop_
_entity.id
_entity.type
_entity.pdbx_description
1 polymer ?
#
loop_
_entity_poly.entity_id
_entity_poly.type
_entity_poly.pdbx_seq_one_letter_code
_entity_poly.pdbx_strand_id
1 'polypeptide(L)'
;MRDVIIEQACNKLGGENRYSRGYLGYLQYLDLVNSRNELSTAYYDDKLVGALEKGQSIILENWKRKMGNVVPYKNIFLRSSEPIDSYRRGVFFSGSLFKLDIGSGKEKGRAYICYKHGEKEFRLGHSLDGEDLRKEFQVVVPLDDFLRMVGGNVTAVKKQLCNLIQESLKRRQEEFRIMVDDKDQYMGWPTQERETHTLMARFESGAEKIIEQQLLDYMTNRKNLDIMADDKKIKMADDSFYMQGCQLYQEDIDDRDSAHRVRLSCREITTTPEKILYSLVISGQVTVVLCSATASSKSVISNLDIDHLKFVLGDRVHTLSEEESEKFDALVAATYPKGHRVYTESLQHYRYADKRKEKVRLPDHYRRMFSQDAVDDGYVDEWFKLARERVYKTGGESSDPTFEFYRIYQFIEAYHWFYTHDDIHSMLFFQNRSAVKDKALMTQMRVLACLIDGSYKDQLKSGDFDDGLPEWENEHLFMSNNLQEVEQVVLNGLSDGSLSKVMLVTAYGSFKAGANLQYQVPEGLDFLKGDNWEKDESKLKKDWDAIYLQSPTSYLTMDGDRTGLADEQGIYRVMMSLMMLKERGWLSPNQVKRWLDCAVSGGKLYFREESVARDKASWALTILEQAVGRICRTRNKPHTTYILYDEDMKGYFMRVGLQKSQTMEFKALVSDVVAHYGESDMDMCRVDAEKRMNDAAEARRALNRMRRNALHFTPHPFSDEEDFDEDEEQNGIPFRVRNGQIMNQYYKQTIITQPVIDSFEELTEKSKIVTFLHKCYGDWARNDLGEIEGSSVSPSSVRLDILMKNDVIRAHFEQNGYATEWKPGGLILHPEILMADYAGEIGEEAFRALVLRYTHCDEDAFAHLEGRDYELADFVINDADGNHKVAFDVKNMNPLIEHNDREGDLATSRKRMIKEERLGCPLYTVNMLKMPDDSMDSHEICGVIDKEGHVIPEVMERIKKLIES
;
A
#
# COMPACT_ATOMS: atom_id res chain seq x y z
N MET A 1 14.46 -3.65 3.68
CA MET A 1 13.59 -3.71 4.88
C MET A 1 12.45 -4.71 4.70
N ARG A 2 11.62 -4.60 3.65
CA ARG A 2 10.49 -5.53 3.40
C ARG A 2 10.87 -7.01 3.43
N ASP A 3 11.91 -7.39 2.67
CA ASP A 3 12.35 -8.79 2.63
C ASP A 3 12.72 -9.35 4.01
N VAL A 4 13.31 -8.51 4.88
CA VAL A 4 13.65 -8.89 6.26
C VAL A 4 12.39 -9.06 7.10
N ILE A 5 11.40 -8.17 6.95
CA ILE A 5 10.09 -8.29 7.62
C ILE A 5 9.38 -9.57 7.18
N ILE A 6 9.41 -9.90 5.89
CA ILE A 6 8.83 -11.14 5.35
C ILE A 6 9.54 -12.35 5.93
N GLU A 7 10.87 -12.36 5.90
CA GLU A 7 11.67 -13.46 6.46
C GLU A 7 11.36 -13.67 7.95
N GLN A 8 11.28 -12.58 8.72
CA GLN A 8 10.86 -12.65 10.12
C GLN A 8 9.43 -13.18 10.28
N ALA A 9 8.48 -12.74 9.46
CA ALA A 9 7.10 -13.22 9.51
C ALA A 9 7.01 -14.73 9.22
N CYS A 10 7.69 -15.21 8.17
CA CYS A 10 7.80 -16.63 7.84
C CYS A 10 8.43 -17.43 9.00
N ASN A 11 9.51 -16.93 9.59
CA ASN A 11 10.20 -17.62 10.69
C ASN A 11 9.34 -17.66 11.97
N LYS A 12 8.63 -16.57 12.29
CA LYS A 12 7.73 -16.48 13.46
C LYS A 12 6.56 -17.47 13.35
N LEU A 13 5.99 -17.63 12.15
CA LEU A 13 4.80 -18.43 11.92
C LEU A 13 5.07 -19.80 11.27
N GLY A 14 6.34 -20.20 11.15
CA GLY A 14 6.71 -21.50 10.57
C GLY A 14 6.21 -22.70 11.40
N GLY A 15 5.93 -23.81 10.70
CA GLY A 15 5.51 -25.07 11.34
C GLY A 15 4.12 -24.99 11.98
N GLU A 16 3.98 -25.49 13.21
CA GLU A 16 2.68 -25.47 13.93
C GLU A 16 2.29 -24.08 14.45
N ASN A 17 3.23 -23.12 14.48
CA ASN A 17 2.98 -21.78 14.99
C ASN A 17 2.00 -20.98 14.13
N ARG A 18 1.83 -21.30 12.84
CA ARG A 18 0.83 -20.66 11.95
C ARG A 18 -0.60 -20.78 12.45
N TYR A 19 -0.91 -21.74 13.32
CA TYR A 19 -2.24 -21.92 13.89
C TYR A 19 -2.49 -21.07 15.15
N SER A 20 -1.43 -20.52 15.76
CA SER A 20 -1.48 -19.84 17.06
C SER A 20 -2.07 -18.44 17.06
N ARG A 21 -2.36 -17.87 15.88
CA ARG A 21 -2.94 -16.52 15.73
C ARG A 21 -4.39 -16.51 15.20
N GLY A 22 -5.02 -17.68 15.14
CA GLY A 22 -6.45 -17.84 14.86
C GLY A 22 -7.20 -18.39 16.06
N TYR A 23 -8.17 -19.27 15.80
CA TYR A 23 -9.02 -19.86 16.85
C TYR A 23 -8.24 -20.63 17.93
N LEU A 24 -7.16 -21.33 17.55
CA LEU A 24 -6.30 -22.02 18.52
C LEU A 24 -5.60 -21.03 19.47
N GLY A 25 -5.18 -19.87 18.96
CA GLY A 25 -4.63 -18.79 19.78
C GLY A 25 -5.64 -18.29 20.79
N TYR A 26 -6.89 -18.07 20.34
CA TYR A 26 -7.98 -17.71 21.25
C TYR A 26 -8.18 -18.73 22.37
N LEU A 27 -8.16 -20.04 22.07
CA LEU A 27 -8.27 -21.07 23.09
C LEU A 27 -7.11 -21.01 24.11
N GLN A 28 -5.88 -20.70 23.68
CA GLN A 28 -4.74 -20.54 24.58
C GLN A 28 -4.93 -19.34 25.54
N TYR A 29 -5.45 -18.21 25.05
CA TYR A 29 -5.79 -17.07 25.90
C TYR A 29 -6.99 -17.34 26.81
N LEU A 30 -7.98 -18.12 26.34
CA LEU A 30 -9.11 -18.54 27.15
C LEU A 30 -8.66 -19.42 28.32
N ASP A 31 -7.77 -20.39 28.06
CA ASP A 31 -7.17 -21.23 29.09
C ASP A 31 -6.38 -20.38 30.12
N LEU A 32 -5.62 -19.39 29.64
CA LEU A 32 -4.87 -18.44 30.49
C LEU A 32 -5.79 -17.64 31.43
N VAL A 33 -6.92 -17.15 30.92
CA VAL A 33 -7.87 -16.38 31.73
C VAL A 33 -8.61 -17.28 32.73
N ASN A 34 -8.85 -18.54 32.38
CA ASN A 34 -9.53 -19.50 33.25
C ASN A 34 -8.63 -20.01 34.40
N SER A 35 -7.30 -19.98 34.26
CA SER A 35 -6.37 -20.38 35.32
C SER A 35 -6.17 -19.32 36.41
N ARG A 36 -6.92 -18.20 36.40
CA ARG A 36 -6.73 -17.08 37.35
C ARG A 36 -6.73 -17.47 38.82
N ASN A 37 -7.50 -18.50 39.20
CA ASN A 37 -7.62 -18.94 40.60
C ASN A 37 -6.41 -19.75 41.08
N GLU A 38 -5.52 -20.12 40.16
CA GLU A 38 -4.33 -20.94 40.41
C GLU A 38 -3.05 -20.08 40.51
N LEU A 39 -3.16 -18.77 40.27
CA LEU A 39 -2.02 -17.85 40.20
C LEU A 39 -1.68 -17.21 41.56
N SER A 40 -0.38 -17.03 41.82
CA SER A 40 0.11 -16.31 43.01
C SER A 40 -0.03 -14.79 42.84
N THR A 41 -0.51 -14.11 43.89
CA THR A 41 -0.62 -12.64 43.95
C THR A 41 0.70 -11.93 44.32
N ALA A 42 1.78 -12.66 44.57
CA ALA A 42 3.02 -12.09 45.13
C ALA A 42 3.77 -11.06 44.25
N TYR A 43 3.48 -10.98 42.94
CA TYR A 43 4.20 -10.10 41.99
C TYR A 43 3.40 -8.87 41.54
N TYR A 44 2.06 -8.95 41.57
CA TYR A 44 1.15 -7.95 41.02
C TYR A 44 -0.06 -7.67 41.93
N ASP A 45 -0.05 -8.18 43.16
CA ASP A 45 -1.17 -8.14 44.10
C ASP A 45 -2.47 -8.66 43.44
N ASP A 46 -3.63 -8.14 43.86
CA ASP A 46 -4.93 -8.49 43.29
C ASP A 46 -5.16 -7.91 41.87
N LYS A 47 -4.22 -7.10 41.35
CA LYS A 47 -4.37 -6.44 40.04
C LYS A 47 -4.33 -7.43 38.88
N LEU A 48 -3.52 -8.49 38.97
CA LEU A 48 -3.47 -9.52 37.93
C LEU A 48 -4.81 -10.28 37.85
N VAL A 49 -5.36 -10.67 39.00
CA VAL A 49 -6.65 -11.36 39.06
C VAL A 49 -7.75 -10.46 38.49
N GLY A 50 -7.80 -9.18 38.91
CA GLY A 50 -8.77 -8.22 38.38
C GLY A 50 -8.62 -7.95 36.87
N ALA A 51 -7.39 -7.94 36.33
CA ALA A 51 -7.14 -7.81 34.89
C ALA A 51 -7.68 -9.03 34.11
N LEU A 52 -7.46 -10.24 34.62
CA LEU A 52 -7.97 -11.48 34.02
C LEU A 52 -9.49 -11.58 34.14
N GLU A 53 -10.09 -11.17 35.26
CA GLU A 53 -11.55 -11.12 35.44
C GLU A 53 -12.24 -10.22 34.42
N LYS A 54 -11.69 -9.00 34.21
CA LYS A 54 -12.17 -8.09 33.17
C LYS A 54 -12.07 -8.72 31.78
N GLY A 55 -10.92 -9.32 31.46
CA GLY A 55 -10.73 -10.04 30.20
C GLY A 55 -11.72 -11.19 30.02
N GLN A 56 -12.03 -11.94 31.08
CA GLN A 56 -12.99 -13.04 31.03
C GLN A 56 -14.40 -12.54 30.75
N SER A 57 -14.83 -11.48 31.44
CA SER A 57 -16.16 -10.91 31.27
C SER A 57 -16.40 -10.50 29.82
N ILE A 58 -15.43 -9.80 29.23
CA ILE A 58 -15.41 -9.38 27.83
C ILE A 58 -15.54 -10.58 26.89
N ILE A 59 -14.70 -11.61 27.07
CA ILE A 59 -14.72 -12.81 26.23
C ILE A 59 -16.09 -13.48 26.27
N LEU A 60 -16.65 -13.66 27.48
CA LEU A 60 -17.92 -14.35 27.67
C LEU A 60 -19.08 -13.56 27.06
N GLU A 61 -19.08 -12.24 27.17
CA GLU A 61 -20.11 -11.38 26.58
C GLU A 61 -20.07 -11.43 25.05
N ASN A 62 -18.90 -11.21 24.45
CA ASN A 62 -18.72 -11.24 23.00
C ASN A 62 -19.04 -12.62 22.41
N TRP A 63 -18.59 -13.68 23.09
CA TRP A 63 -18.91 -15.04 22.69
C TRP A 63 -20.41 -15.31 22.77
N LYS A 64 -21.07 -14.92 23.86
CA LYS A 64 -22.51 -15.12 24.04
C LYS A 64 -23.33 -14.39 22.99
N ARG A 65 -22.90 -13.20 22.57
CA ARG A 65 -23.59 -12.40 21.54
C ARG A 65 -23.58 -13.10 20.17
N LYS A 66 -22.47 -13.71 19.75
CA LYS A 66 -22.35 -14.36 18.42
C LYS A 66 -22.69 -15.85 18.42
N MET A 67 -22.29 -16.57 19.46
CA MET A 67 -22.39 -18.03 19.56
C MET A 67 -23.50 -18.49 20.52
N GLY A 68 -24.19 -17.57 21.21
CA GLY A 68 -25.19 -17.93 22.21
C GLY A 68 -24.57 -18.64 23.42
N ASN A 69 -25.26 -19.66 23.93
CA ASN A 69 -24.79 -20.44 25.09
C ASN A 69 -23.88 -21.62 24.71
N VAL A 70 -23.31 -21.63 23.50
CA VAL A 70 -22.45 -22.71 23.02
C VAL A 70 -21.08 -22.64 23.71
N VAL A 71 -20.51 -23.78 24.10
CA VAL A 71 -19.17 -23.84 24.70
C VAL A 71 -18.09 -23.83 23.60
N PRO A 72 -16.96 -23.13 23.75
CA PRO A 72 -15.83 -23.24 22.83
C PRO A 72 -15.27 -24.67 22.75
N TYR A 73 -15.09 -25.21 21.54
CA TYR A 73 -14.52 -26.55 21.30
C TYR A 73 -13.12 -26.50 20.69
N LYS A 74 -12.28 -27.50 20.96
CA LYS A 74 -10.90 -27.52 20.43
C LYS A 74 -10.79 -27.85 18.95
N ASN A 75 -11.77 -28.55 18.38
CA ASN A 75 -11.71 -29.08 17.02
C ASN A 75 -12.82 -28.52 16.13
N ILE A 76 -12.48 -28.29 14.86
CA ILE A 76 -13.39 -27.93 13.77
C ILE A 76 -13.29 -29.06 12.73
N PHE A 77 -14.41 -29.66 12.36
CA PHE A 77 -14.47 -30.77 11.39
C PHE A 77 -15.22 -30.39 10.13
N LEU A 78 -14.99 -31.17 9.08
CA LEU A 78 -15.67 -30.99 7.81
C LEU A 78 -17.09 -31.51 7.83
N ARG A 79 -17.97 -30.85 7.06
CA ARG A 79 -19.26 -31.44 6.75
C ARG A 79 -19.03 -32.67 5.86
N SER A 80 -19.66 -33.79 6.21
CA SER A 80 -19.45 -35.09 5.57
C SER A 80 -19.72 -35.16 4.07
N SER A 81 -20.35 -34.13 3.49
CA SER A 81 -20.69 -34.04 2.07
C SER A 81 -19.68 -33.27 1.22
N GLU A 82 -18.62 -32.71 1.81
CA GLU A 82 -17.71 -31.78 1.12
C GLU A 82 -16.42 -32.45 0.59
N PRO A 83 -16.00 -32.18 -0.65
CA PRO A 83 -14.83 -32.82 -1.26
C PRO A 83 -13.50 -32.23 -0.75
N ILE A 84 -12.53 -33.09 -0.42
CA ILE A 84 -11.18 -32.71 0.11
C ILE A 84 -10.38 -31.79 -0.82
N ASP A 85 -10.68 -31.78 -2.12
CA ASP A 85 -10.00 -30.87 -3.05
C ASP A 85 -10.55 -29.43 -3.02
N SER A 86 -11.65 -29.19 -2.29
CA SER A 86 -12.29 -27.88 -2.12
C SER A 86 -11.77 -27.03 -0.97
N TYR A 87 -10.70 -27.47 -0.31
CA TYR A 87 -10.18 -26.80 0.87
C TYR A 87 -8.93 -26.02 0.53
N ARG A 88 -9.12 -24.70 0.53
CA ARG A 88 -8.11 -23.63 0.41
C ARG A 88 -8.77 -22.25 0.53
N ARG A 89 -10.01 -22.19 1.04
CA ARG A 89 -10.68 -20.92 1.25
C ARG A 89 -10.09 -20.25 2.47
N GLY A 90 -10.35 -18.95 2.56
CA GLY A 90 -9.76 -18.15 3.59
C GLY A 90 -10.41 -16.79 3.70
N VAL A 91 -9.93 -16.04 4.68
CA VAL A 91 -10.33 -14.66 4.89
C VAL A 91 -9.06 -13.83 5.00
N PHE A 92 -8.97 -12.82 4.16
CA PHE A 92 -7.90 -11.82 4.20
C PHE A 92 -8.39 -10.57 4.91
N PHE A 93 -7.61 -10.08 5.87
CA PHE A 93 -7.83 -8.82 6.59
C PHE A 93 -6.67 -7.86 6.37
N SER A 94 -6.97 -6.57 6.28
CA SER A 94 -6.02 -5.49 6.52
C SER A 94 -6.67 -4.45 7.42
N GLY A 95 -6.13 -4.33 8.64
CA GLY A 95 -6.83 -3.65 9.72
C GLY A 95 -8.16 -4.33 10.09
N SER A 96 -8.98 -3.62 10.86
CA SER A 96 -10.33 -4.08 11.25
C SER A 96 -11.34 -4.00 10.09
N LEU A 97 -11.10 -3.07 9.16
CA LEU A 97 -12.11 -2.64 8.19
C LEU A 97 -12.05 -3.35 6.84
N PHE A 98 -10.85 -3.60 6.31
CA PHE A 98 -10.72 -4.22 5.00
C PHE A 98 -10.72 -5.74 5.14
N LYS A 99 -11.74 -6.40 4.57
CA LYS A 99 -11.85 -7.87 4.54
C LYS A 99 -12.17 -8.38 3.14
N LEU A 100 -11.65 -9.55 2.79
CA LEU A 100 -11.95 -10.26 1.55
C LEU A 100 -12.07 -11.77 1.83
N ASP A 101 -13.16 -12.38 1.37
CA ASP A 101 -13.24 -13.84 1.27
C ASP A 101 -12.38 -14.30 0.10
N ILE A 102 -11.46 -15.23 0.35
CA ILE A 102 -10.50 -15.77 -0.62
C ILE A 102 -10.88 -17.23 -0.91
N GLY A 103 -10.76 -17.64 -2.18
CA GLY A 103 -11.08 -19.00 -2.62
C GLY A 103 -10.32 -19.43 -3.87
N SER A 104 -10.20 -20.74 -4.09
CA SER A 104 -9.56 -21.28 -5.29
C SER A 104 -10.54 -21.28 -6.48
N GLY A 105 -10.38 -20.30 -7.38
CA GLY A 105 -10.87 -20.23 -8.77
C GLY A 105 -12.30 -20.71 -9.13
N LYS A 106 -12.59 -22.00 -8.96
CA LYS A 106 -13.88 -22.64 -9.32
C LYS A 106 -14.93 -22.55 -8.21
N GLU A 107 -14.54 -22.20 -7.00
CA GLU A 107 -15.39 -22.30 -5.81
C GLU A 107 -15.94 -20.94 -5.38
N LYS A 108 -17.27 -20.85 -5.27
CA LYS A 108 -17.95 -19.57 -5.04
C LYS A 108 -18.50 -19.39 -3.62
N GLY A 109 -18.54 -20.44 -2.81
CA GLY A 109 -19.10 -20.39 -1.45
C GLY A 109 -18.14 -19.76 -0.43
N ARG A 110 -18.71 -19.01 0.52
CA ARG A 110 -18.03 -18.52 1.75
C ARG A 110 -18.00 -19.63 2.80
N ALA A 111 -17.05 -19.52 3.72
CA ALA A 111 -16.91 -20.43 4.84
C ALA A 111 -17.72 -19.97 6.06
N TYR A 112 -18.32 -20.92 6.76
CA TYR A 112 -19.12 -20.70 7.96
C TYR A 112 -18.74 -21.69 9.06
N ILE A 113 -18.68 -21.20 10.29
CA ILE A 113 -18.63 -22.02 11.49
C ILE A 113 -20.06 -22.37 11.89
N CYS A 114 -20.34 -23.66 11.88
CA CYS A 114 -21.65 -24.24 12.12
C CYS A 114 -21.64 -25.08 13.40
N TYR A 115 -22.73 -25.03 14.17
CA TYR A 115 -22.91 -25.85 15.36
C TYR A 115 -24.32 -26.44 15.44
N LYS A 116 -24.38 -27.71 15.88
CA LYS A 116 -25.62 -28.44 16.11
C LYS A 116 -25.83 -28.75 17.60
N HIS A 117 -27.05 -28.54 18.11
CA HIS A 117 -27.37 -28.76 19.52
C HIS A 117 -27.04 -30.18 19.99
N GLY A 118 -26.24 -30.28 21.05
CA GLY A 118 -25.81 -31.56 21.63
C GLY A 118 -24.53 -32.14 21.02
N GLU A 119 -24.01 -31.58 19.93
CA GLU A 119 -22.69 -31.95 19.40
C GLU A 119 -21.57 -31.36 20.27
N LYS A 120 -20.39 -32.00 20.23
CA LYS A 120 -19.19 -31.60 20.98
C LYS A 120 -18.07 -31.05 20.09
N GLU A 121 -18.43 -30.50 18.94
CA GLU A 121 -17.50 -29.99 17.94
C GLU A 121 -18.15 -28.94 17.05
N PHE A 122 -17.31 -28.14 16.40
CA PHE A 122 -17.75 -27.27 15.32
C PHE A 122 -17.62 -27.95 13.98
N ARG A 123 -18.52 -27.59 13.05
CA ARG A 123 -18.41 -27.99 11.65
C ARG A 123 -18.09 -26.78 10.78
N LEU A 124 -17.19 -26.94 9.85
CA LEU A 124 -16.96 -25.99 8.77
C LEU A 124 -17.91 -26.35 7.62
N GLY A 125 -18.69 -25.37 7.15
CA GLY A 125 -19.57 -25.54 6.00
C GLY A 125 -19.40 -24.41 4.99
N HIS A 126 -19.62 -24.73 3.72
CA HIS A 126 -19.45 -23.80 2.61
C HIS A 126 -20.77 -23.49 1.92
N SER A 127 -21.09 -22.20 1.76
CA SER A 127 -22.30 -21.77 1.06
C SER A 127 -22.16 -20.37 0.47
N LEU A 128 -22.92 -20.06 -0.58
CA LEU A 128 -23.06 -18.67 -1.06
C LEU A 128 -23.77 -17.80 -0.03
N ASP A 129 -24.76 -18.38 0.65
CA ASP A 129 -25.59 -17.75 1.66
C ASP A 129 -25.76 -18.66 2.89
N GLY A 130 -25.68 -18.07 4.09
CA GLY A 130 -25.79 -18.79 5.35
C GLY A 130 -27.18 -19.40 5.57
N GLU A 131 -28.23 -18.89 4.91
CA GLU A 131 -29.61 -19.39 5.06
C GLU A 131 -29.77 -20.88 4.74
N ASP A 132 -29.01 -21.41 3.78
CA ASP A 132 -29.04 -22.84 3.47
C ASP A 132 -28.47 -23.69 4.59
N LEU A 133 -27.46 -23.19 5.30
CA LEU A 133 -26.85 -23.87 6.45
C LEU A 133 -27.75 -23.78 7.69
N ARG A 134 -28.52 -22.69 7.84
CA ARG A 134 -29.49 -22.52 8.94
C ARG A 134 -30.61 -23.56 8.94
N LYS A 135 -30.84 -24.25 7.82
CA LYS A 135 -31.79 -25.38 7.72
C LYS A 135 -31.31 -26.61 8.51
N GLU A 136 -30.00 -26.76 8.71
CA GLU A 136 -29.40 -27.94 9.37
C GLU A 136 -28.77 -27.59 10.74
N PHE A 137 -28.28 -26.37 10.91
CA PHE A 137 -27.54 -25.92 12.09
C PHE A 137 -28.27 -24.82 12.84
N GLN A 138 -28.22 -24.85 14.17
CA GLN A 138 -28.83 -23.80 15.00
C GLN A 138 -27.97 -22.54 15.05
N VAL A 139 -26.65 -22.69 14.98
CA VAL A 139 -25.70 -21.57 14.93
C VAL A 139 -24.93 -21.67 13.63
N VAL A 140 -24.96 -20.59 12.86
CA VAL A 140 -24.25 -20.41 11.59
C VAL A 140 -23.61 -19.04 11.63
N VAL A 141 -22.29 -19.00 11.74
CA VAL A 141 -21.52 -17.74 11.83
C VAL A 141 -20.54 -17.70 10.66
N PRO A 142 -20.54 -16.63 9.85
CA PRO A 142 -19.53 -16.42 8.82
C PRO A 142 -18.11 -16.51 9.39
N LEU A 143 -17.18 -17.15 8.68
CA LEU A 143 -15.83 -17.41 9.18
C LEU A 143 -15.09 -16.11 9.54
N ASP A 144 -15.28 -15.05 8.77
CA ASP A 144 -14.70 -13.73 9.01
C ASP A 144 -15.22 -13.09 10.30
N ASP A 145 -16.53 -13.18 10.55
CA ASP A 145 -17.14 -12.72 11.80
C ASP A 145 -16.65 -13.51 13.01
N PHE A 146 -16.52 -14.84 12.85
CA PHE A 146 -15.94 -15.70 13.87
C PHE A 146 -14.49 -15.32 14.17
N LEU A 147 -13.67 -15.10 13.13
CA LEU A 147 -12.27 -14.69 13.24
C LEU A 147 -12.11 -13.30 13.91
N ARG A 148 -12.99 -12.34 13.58
CA ARG A 148 -13.04 -11.03 14.23
C ARG A 148 -13.37 -11.13 15.71
N MET A 149 -14.40 -11.91 16.06
CA MET A 149 -14.78 -12.13 17.46
C MET A 149 -13.60 -12.71 18.25
N VAL A 150 -12.97 -13.78 17.77
CA VAL A 150 -11.86 -14.41 18.49
C VAL A 150 -10.62 -13.51 18.54
N GLY A 151 -10.34 -12.74 17.49
CA GLY A 151 -9.26 -11.76 17.45
C GLY A 151 -9.47 -10.58 18.42
N GLY A 152 -10.71 -10.06 18.49
CA GLY A 152 -11.12 -9.02 19.43
C GLY A 152 -11.00 -9.49 20.88
N ASN A 153 -11.48 -10.70 21.17
CA ASN A 153 -11.34 -11.35 22.47
C ASN A 153 -9.88 -11.49 22.91
N VAL A 154 -8.99 -11.96 22.03
CA VAL A 154 -7.56 -12.03 22.31
C VAL A 154 -6.97 -10.64 22.56
N THR A 155 -7.38 -9.64 21.77
CA THR A 155 -6.91 -8.26 21.90
C THR A 155 -7.32 -7.63 23.23
N ALA A 156 -8.55 -7.90 23.70
CA ALA A 156 -9.02 -7.45 24.99
C ALA A 156 -8.16 -7.99 26.14
N VAL A 157 -7.82 -9.28 26.13
CA VAL A 157 -6.92 -9.86 27.13
C VAL A 157 -5.52 -9.24 27.04
N LYS A 158 -4.96 -9.13 25.82
CA LYS A 158 -3.66 -8.47 25.60
C LYS A 158 -3.64 -7.06 26.20
N LYS A 159 -4.67 -6.26 25.95
CA LYS A 159 -4.80 -4.90 26.50
C LYS A 159 -4.71 -4.88 28.02
N GLN A 160 -5.46 -5.76 28.71
CA GLN A 160 -5.42 -5.84 30.18
C GLN A 160 -4.03 -6.24 30.70
N LEU A 161 -3.41 -7.26 30.10
CA LEU A 161 -2.07 -7.72 30.50
C LEU A 161 -1.00 -6.66 30.21
N CYS A 162 -1.06 -5.99 29.06
CA CYS A 162 -0.11 -4.95 28.67
C CYS A 162 -0.20 -3.72 29.58
N ASN A 163 -1.40 -3.30 29.99
CA ASN A 163 -1.56 -2.23 30.97
C ASN A 163 -0.86 -2.57 32.29
N LEU A 164 -1.02 -3.81 32.77
CA LEU A 164 -0.34 -4.30 33.98
C LEU A 164 1.19 -4.32 33.82
N ILE A 165 1.69 -4.79 32.67
CA ILE A 165 3.12 -4.78 32.34
C ILE A 165 3.67 -3.36 32.36
N GLN A 166 2.98 -2.40 31.74
CA GLN A 166 3.44 -1.00 31.68
C GLN A 166 3.46 -0.34 33.06
N GLU A 167 2.46 -0.61 33.90
CA GLU A 167 2.42 -0.10 35.27
C GLU A 167 3.60 -0.65 36.10
N SER A 168 3.86 -1.96 36.01
CA SER A 168 5.00 -2.60 36.68
C SER A 168 6.34 -2.10 36.17
N LEU A 169 6.48 -1.96 34.84
CA LEU A 169 7.69 -1.44 34.22
C LEU A 169 8.02 -0.04 34.76
N LYS A 170 7.03 0.86 34.80
CA LYS A 170 7.21 2.22 35.33
C LYS A 170 7.62 2.19 36.80
N ARG A 171 6.92 1.40 37.62
CA ARG A 171 7.24 1.24 39.05
C ARG A 171 8.68 0.75 39.24
N ARG A 172 9.08 -0.32 38.56
CA ARG A 172 10.44 -0.89 38.69
C ARG A 172 11.52 0.05 38.16
N GLN A 173 11.25 0.78 37.08
CA GLN A 173 12.19 1.79 36.58
C GLN A 173 12.39 2.94 37.57
N GLU A 174 11.33 3.37 38.26
CA GLU A 174 11.42 4.39 39.30
C GLU A 174 12.19 3.87 40.52
N GLU A 175 11.85 2.67 41.01
CA GLU A 175 12.59 2.01 42.10
C GLU A 175 14.08 1.85 41.76
N PHE A 176 14.39 1.45 40.53
CA PHE A 176 15.77 1.30 40.07
C PHE A 176 16.53 2.65 40.03
N ARG A 177 15.88 3.72 39.58
CA ARG A 177 16.46 5.09 39.61
C ARG A 177 16.74 5.57 41.03
N ILE A 178 15.93 5.17 42.01
CA ILE A 178 16.13 5.55 43.41
C ILE A 178 17.26 4.72 44.05
N MET A 179 17.44 3.47 43.65
CA MET A 179 18.38 2.53 44.28
C MET A 179 19.83 2.60 43.78
N VAL A 180 20.10 3.22 42.62
CA VAL A 180 21.42 3.12 41.95
C VAL A 180 22.02 4.50 41.66
N ASP A 181 23.26 4.72 42.11
CA ASP A 181 24.05 5.94 41.81
C ASP A 181 24.62 5.86 40.37
N ASP A 182 24.58 6.96 39.65
CA ASP A 182 24.34 7.11 38.21
C ASP A 182 25.49 6.67 37.25
N LYS A 183 26.39 5.78 37.69
CA LYS A 183 27.61 5.43 36.94
C LYS A 183 27.90 3.96 36.67
N ASP A 184 27.21 3.02 37.31
CA ASP A 184 27.46 1.58 37.05
C ASP A 184 26.17 0.76 37.06
N GLN A 185 25.73 0.35 35.85
CA GLN A 185 25.19 -0.97 35.46
C GLN A 185 23.93 -0.94 34.57
N TYR A 186 24.17 -1.04 33.25
CA TYR A 186 23.16 -1.33 32.22
C TYR A 186 22.51 -2.74 32.36
N MET A 187 23.12 -3.65 33.13
CA MET A 187 22.69 -5.06 33.21
C MET A 187 21.40 -5.28 34.04
N GLY A 188 21.05 -4.37 34.96
CA GLY A 188 19.90 -4.48 35.86
C GLY A 188 18.65 -3.72 35.43
N TRP A 189 18.72 -2.89 34.38
CA TRP A 189 17.62 -2.03 33.99
C TRP A 189 16.34 -2.82 33.64
N PRO A 190 15.17 -2.46 34.19
CA PRO A 190 13.90 -3.07 33.80
C PRO A 190 13.56 -2.73 32.35
N THR A 191 13.42 -3.77 31.52
CA THR A 191 13.00 -3.65 30.12
C THR A 191 11.61 -4.26 29.94
N GLN A 192 10.92 -3.79 28.90
CA GLN A 192 9.60 -4.32 28.55
C GLN A 192 9.62 -5.85 28.35
N GLU A 193 10.66 -6.37 27.67
CA GLU A 193 10.88 -7.80 27.44
C GLU A 193 10.99 -8.57 28.75
N ARG A 194 11.77 -8.06 29.71
CA ARG A 194 11.92 -8.70 31.03
C ARG A 194 10.62 -8.71 31.83
N GLU A 195 9.85 -7.62 31.78
CA GLU A 195 8.55 -7.55 32.45
C GLU A 195 7.53 -8.50 31.82
N THR A 196 7.45 -8.56 30.48
CA THR A 196 6.56 -9.49 29.78
C THR A 196 6.92 -10.94 30.11
N HIS A 197 8.21 -11.29 30.07
CA HIS A 197 8.67 -12.63 30.47
C HIS A 197 8.35 -12.93 31.94
N THR A 198 8.58 -11.97 32.84
CA THR A 198 8.28 -12.12 34.28
C THR A 198 6.79 -12.42 34.52
N LEU A 199 5.89 -11.76 33.80
CA LEU A 199 4.46 -12.04 33.87
C LEU A 199 4.15 -13.43 33.31
N MET A 200 4.67 -13.75 32.13
CA MET A 200 4.30 -14.97 31.42
C MET A 200 4.80 -16.24 32.09
N ALA A 201 5.97 -16.20 32.72
CA ALA A 201 6.51 -17.30 33.51
C ALA A 201 5.65 -17.69 34.73
N ARG A 202 4.61 -16.92 35.08
CA ARG A 202 3.66 -17.25 36.17
C ARG A 202 2.58 -18.24 35.76
N PHE A 203 2.32 -18.36 34.47
CA PHE A 203 1.28 -19.23 33.94
C PHE A 203 1.77 -20.65 33.64
N GLU A 204 3.10 -20.87 33.56
CA GLU A 204 3.75 -22.15 33.21
C GLU A 204 3.11 -22.85 31.99
N SER A 205 2.64 -22.06 31.02
CA SER A 205 1.87 -22.56 29.87
C SER A 205 2.79 -23.11 28.78
N GLY A 206 2.39 -24.21 28.13
CA GLY A 206 3.07 -24.71 26.93
C GLY A 206 3.10 -23.71 25.76
N ALA A 207 2.28 -22.65 25.81
CA ALA A 207 2.22 -21.56 24.82
C ALA A 207 2.94 -20.27 25.26
N GLU A 208 3.67 -20.28 26.38
CA GLU A 208 4.27 -19.09 27.00
C GLU A 208 5.05 -18.21 26.01
N LYS A 209 6.01 -18.80 25.29
CA LYS A 209 6.85 -18.08 24.32
C LYS A 209 6.04 -17.39 23.21
N ILE A 210 4.97 -18.04 22.75
CA ILE A 210 4.11 -17.51 21.68
C ILE A 210 3.29 -16.33 22.22
N ILE A 211 2.72 -16.45 23.42
CA ILE A 211 1.95 -15.38 24.07
C ILE A 211 2.85 -14.20 24.40
N GLU A 212 4.05 -14.44 24.96
CA GLU A 212 5.06 -13.41 25.24
C GLU A 212 5.39 -12.60 23.99
N GLN A 213 5.70 -13.29 22.88
CA GLN A 213 5.96 -12.63 21.61
C GLN A 213 4.76 -11.81 21.12
N GLN A 214 3.54 -12.34 21.24
CA GLN A 214 2.33 -11.63 20.84
C GLN A 214 2.06 -10.38 21.68
N LEU A 215 2.38 -10.41 22.99
CA LEU A 215 2.28 -9.24 23.87
C LEU A 215 3.32 -8.18 23.51
N LEU A 216 4.57 -8.59 23.25
CA LEU A 216 5.63 -7.67 22.82
C LEU A 216 5.29 -7.01 21.49
N ASP A 217 4.82 -7.80 20.51
CA ASP A 217 4.35 -7.28 19.23
C ASP A 217 3.20 -6.27 19.44
N TYR A 218 2.26 -6.54 20.35
CA TYR A 218 1.13 -5.64 20.64
C TYR A 218 1.58 -4.31 21.27
N MET A 219 2.54 -4.34 22.20
CA MET A 219 3.02 -3.16 22.90
C MET A 219 3.93 -2.27 22.05
N THR A 220 4.71 -2.86 21.14
CA THR A 220 5.71 -2.14 20.35
C THR A 220 5.16 -1.63 19.02
N ASN A 221 4.18 -2.32 18.42
CA ASN A 221 3.62 -1.93 17.14
C ASN A 221 2.55 -0.85 17.29
N ARG A 222 2.95 0.42 17.19
CA ARG A 222 2.02 1.57 17.19
C ARG A 222 1.03 1.50 16.02
N LYS A 223 -0.27 1.56 16.30
CA LYS A 223 -1.34 1.52 15.28
C LYS A 223 -2.03 2.87 15.04
N ASN A 224 -1.71 3.85 15.87
CA ASN A 224 -2.34 5.16 15.86
C ASN A 224 -1.34 6.22 15.41
N LEU A 225 -1.86 7.23 14.72
CA LEU A 225 -1.17 8.46 14.43
C LEU A 225 -1.26 9.40 15.63
N ASP A 226 -0.19 10.15 15.83
CA ASP A 226 -0.02 11.11 16.90
C ASP A 226 -0.04 12.50 16.24
N ILE A 227 -1.19 13.15 16.24
CA ILE A 227 -1.41 14.42 15.54
C ILE A 227 -1.43 15.56 16.56
N MET A 228 -0.77 16.67 16.23
CA MET A 228 -0.82 17.88 17.04
C MET A 228 -1.87 18.83 16.48
N ALA A 229 -2.91 19.12 17.26
CA ALA A 229 -3.93 20.10 16.90
C ALA A 229 -4.26 20.96 18.12
N ASP A 230 -4.27 22.29 17.95
CA ASP A 230 -4.53 23.28 19.01
C ASP A 230 -3.70 23.03 20.28
N ASP A 231 -2.38 22.83 20.08
CA ASP A 231 -1.39 22.48 21.11
C ASP A 231 -1.67 21.19 21.91
N LYS A 232 -2.65 20.40 21.47
CA LYS A 232 -3.01 19.11 22.08
C LYS A 232 -2.62 17.97 21.17
N LYS A 233 -2.13 16.90 21.79
CA LYS A 233 -1.82 15.64 21.12
C LYS A 233 -3.08 14.79 21.01
N ILE A 234 -3.56 14.58 19.79
CA ILE A 234 -4.73 13.75 19.48
C ILE A 234 -4.26 12.44 18.87
N LYS A 235 -4.75 11.31 19.40
CA LYS A 235 -4.47 9.98 18.87
C LYS A 235 -5.57 9.59 17.89
N MET A 236 -5.20 9.42 16.63
CA MET A 236 -6.13 8.99 15.58
C MET A 236 -5.81 7.58 15.11
N ALA A 237 -6.82 6.77 14.88
CA ALA A 237 -6.64 5.46 14.25
C ALA A 237 -6.32 5.66 12.77
N ASP A 238 -5.28 4.99 12.28
CA ASP A 238 -5.03 4.87 10.85
C ASP A 238 -5.32 3.44 10.40
N ASP A 239 -6.39 3.29 9.63
CA ASP A 239 -6.85 2.00 9.11
C ASP A 239 -6.10 1.55 7.86
N SER A 240 -5.09 2.32 7.41
CA SER A 240 -4.26 1.96 6.29
C SER A 240 -3.49 0.66 6.55
N PHE A 241 -3.19 -0.05 5.46
CA PHE A 241 -2.28 -1.20 5.51
C PHE A 241 -0.94 -0.85 6.17
N TYR A 242 -0.44 0.38 6.01
CA TYR A 242 0.85 0.80 6.55
C TYR A 242 0.88 0.72 8.07
N MET A 243 -0.15 1.22 8.76
CA MET A 243 -0.20 1.20 10.22
C MET A 243 -0.75 -0.10 10.82
N GLN A 244 -1.66 -0.77 10.10
CA GLN A 244 -2.34 -1.97 10.62
C GLN A 244 -1.67 -3.30 10.21
N GLY A 245 -1.02 -3.35 9.05
CA GLY A 245 -0.56 -4.59 8.44
C GLY A 245 -1.70 -5.42 7.83
N CYS A 246 -1.45 -6.71 7.64
CA CYS A 246 -2.44 -7.64 7.07
C CYS A 246 -2.34 -9.06 7.63
N GLN A 247 -3.44 -9.80 7.52
CA GLN A 247 -3.59 -11.17 7.98
C GLN A 247 -4.32 -11.99 6.90
N LEU A 248 -3.85 -13.19 6.60
CA LEU A 248 -4.50 -14.15 5.73
C LEU A 248 -4.76 -15.43 6.52
N TYR A 249 -6.02 -15.66 6.84
CA TYR A 249 -6.49 -16.91 7.42
C TYR A 249 -6.85 -17.89 6.31
N GLN A 250 -6.39 -19.13 6.39
CA GLN A 250 -6.68 -20.18 5.43
C GLN A 250 -7.07 -21.49 6.09
N GLU A 251 -7.93 -22.23 5.43
CA GLU A 251 -8.32 -23.58 5.79
C GLU A 251 -7.21 -24.58 5.40
N ASP A 252 -6.72 -25.32 6.40
CA ASP A 252 -5.78 -26.42 6.23
C ASP A 252 -6.42 -27.70 6.77
N ILE A 253 -6.46 -28.77 5.97
CA ILE A 253 -6.80 -30.11 6.46
C ILE A 253 -5.59 -30.74 7.13
N ASP A 254 -5.80 -31.34 8.30
CA ASP A 254 -4.81 -32.19 8.94
C ASP A 254 -4.84 -33.58 8.30
N ASP A 255 -4.06 -33.78 7.23
CA ASP A 255 -4.02 -35.05 6.49
C ASP A 255 -3.58 -36.25 7.34
N ARG A 256 -2.97 -36.00 8.51
CA ARG A 256 -2.58 -37.05 9.47
C ARG A 256 -3.73 -37.47 10.38
N ASP A 257 -4.81 -36.69 10.43
CA ASP A 257 -6.02 -36.99 11.19
C ASP A 257 -7.02 -37.71 10.29
N SER A 258 -7.35 -38.96 10.64
CA SER A 258 -8.32 -39.78 9.89
C SER A 258 -9.75 -39.20 9.88
N ALA A 259 -10.05 -38.25 10.78
CA ALA A 259 -11.31 -37.50 10.80
C ALA A 259 -11.24 -36.18 10.01
N HIS A 260 -10.12 -35.90 9.35
CA HIS A 260 -9.89 -34.71 8.51
C HIS A 260 -10.25 -33.40 9.23
N ARG A 261 -9.72 -33.21 10.44
CA ARG A 261 -9.90 -31.96 11.20
C ARG A 261 -9.36 -30.77 10.39
N VAL A 262 -10.12 -29.68 10.42
CA VAL A 262 -9.72 -28.39 9.84
C VAL A 262 -8.98 -27.55 10.87
N ARG A 263 -7.86 -26.98 10.45
CA ARG A 263 -7.13 -25.95 11.19
C ARG A 263 -7.14 -24.66 10.38
N LEU A 264 -7.20 -23.53 11.06
CA LEU A 264 -7.13 -22.21 10.44
C LEU A 264 -5.69 -21.70 10.54
N SER A 265 -4.93 -21.81 9.46
CA SER A 265 -3.59 -21.24 9.38
C SER A 265 -3.69 -19.72 9.23
N CYS A 266 -2.74 -18.98 9.80
CA CYS A 266 -2.67 -17.53 9.71
C CYS A 266 -1.28 -17.13 9.20
N ARG A 267 -1.26 -16.34 8.13
CA ARG A 267 -0.08 -15.59 7.67
C ARG A 267 -0.29 -14.14 8.02
N GLU A 268 0.62 -13.53 8.75
CA GLU A 268 0.44 -12.18 9.25
C GLU A 268 1.69 -11.32 9.04
N ILE A 269 1.46 -10.07 8.64
CA ILE A 269 2.44 -8.99 8.65
C ILE A 269 1.91 -7.93 9.60
N THR A 270 2.53 -7.79 10.77
CA THR A 270 2.10 -6.85 11.83
C THR A 270 2.72 -5.46 11.72
N THR A 271 3.78 -5.32 10.94
CA THR A 271 4.56 -4.09 10.81
C THR A 271 5.03 -3.88 9.38
N THR A 272 5.15 -2.63 8.97
CA THR A 272 5.59 -2.21 7.65
C THR A 272 6.83 -1.32 7.79
N PRO A 273 7.68 -1.22 6.75
CA PRO A 273 8.77 -0.25 6.73
C PRO A 273 8.31 1.19 7.02
N GLU A 274 7.17 1.58 6.45
CA GLU A 274 6.58 2.91 6.58
C GLU A 274 6.23 3.21 8.05
N LYS A 275 5.61 2.26 8.74
CA LYS A 275 5.31 2.36 10.18
C LYS A 275 6.56 2.43 11.06
N ILE A 276 7.61 1.70 10.72
CA ILE A 276 8.90 1.77 11.45
C ILE A 276 9.49 3.17 11.32
N LEU A 277 9.54 3.71 10.10
CA LEU A 277 10.06 5.05 9.84
C LEU A 277 9.24 6.12 10.53
N TYR A 278 7.91 6.04 10.44
CA TYR A 278 7.01 6.92 11.16
C TYR A 278 7.31 6.90 12.67
N SER A 279 7.41 5.72 13.27
CA SER A 279 7.66 5.57 14.71
C SER A 279 9.00 6.15 15.15
N LEU A 280 10.04 6.02 14.32
CA LEU A 280 11.37 6.59 14.57
C LEU A 280 11.33 8.12 14.52
N VAL A 281 10.74 8.70 13.47
CA VAL A 281 10.70 10.16 13.27
C VAL A 281 9.80 10.85 14.31
N ILE A 282 8.65 10.27 14.65
CA ILE A 282 7.73 10.87 15.63
C ILE A 282 8.29 10.87 17.05
N SER A 283 9.27 10.02 17.36
CA SER A 283 9.95 10.01 18.66
C SER A 283 10.68 11.33 18.96
N GLY A 284 11.03 12.11 17.93
CA GLY A 284 11.78 13.36 18.05
C GLY A 284 13.27 13.19 18.38
N GLN A 285 13.74 11.94 18.54
CA GLN A 285 15.13 11.64 18.93
C GLN A 285 16.00 11.17 17.75
N VAL A 286 15.39 10.89 16.59
CA VAL A 286 16.05 10.25 15.46
C VAL A 286 15.80 11.04 14.19
N THR A 287 16.88 11.39 13.47
CA THR A 287 16.82 11.89 12.10
C THR A 287 17.12 10.73 11.15
N VAL A 288 16.26 10.51 10.16
CA VAL A 288 16.45 9.47 9.14
C VAL A 288 16.79 10.12 7.81
N VAL A 289 17.90 9.71 7.20
CA VAL A 289 18.32 10.19 5.87
C VAL A 289 18.22 9.02 4.88
N LEU A 290 17.37 9.18 3.85
CA LEU A 290 17.20 8.18 2.80
C LEU A 290 18.16 8.49 1.64
N CYS A 291 19.26 7.74 1.55
CA CYS A 291 20.26 7.86 0.48
C CYS A 291 20.23 6.63 -0.43
N SER A 292 19.68 6.76 -1.64
CA SER A 292 19.71 5.73 -2.68
C SER A 292 19.53 6.38 -4.05
N ALA A 293 20.13 5.81 -5.11
CA ALA A 293 19.81 6.18 -6.49
C ALA A 293 18.30 6.11 -6.77
N THR A 294 17.62 5.18 -6.09
CA THR A 294 16.19 4.95 -6.24
C THR A 294 15.34 5.60 -5.16
N ALA A 295 15.92 6.46 -4.30
CA ALA A 295 15.20 7.03 -3.15
C ALA A 295 13.98 7.86 -3.57
N SER A 296 14.07 8.52 -4.72
CA SER A 296 13.01 9.32 -5.36
C SER A 296 12.05 8.50 -6.22
N SER A 297 12.20 7.17 -6.30
CA SER A 297 11.30 6.32 -7.07
C SER A 297 9.89 6.36 -6.47
N LYS A 298 8.90 6.61 -7.33
CA LYS A 298 7.47 6.65 -6.97
C LYS A 298 6.81 5.26 -6.96
N SER A 299 7.53 4.19 -7.32
CA SER A 299 6.97 2.83 -7.25
C SER A 299 6.89 2.36 -5.81
N VAL A 300 5.69 1.99 -5.38
CA VAL A 300 5.48 1.39 -4.06
C VAL A 300 5.92 -0.06 -4.00
N ILE A 301 6.15 -0.72 -5.14
CA ILE A 301 6.64 -2.10 -5.17
C ILE A 301 8.14 -2.17 -4.91
N SER A 302 8.94 -1.31 -5.56
CA SER A 302 10.39 -1.29 -5.38
C SER A 302 10.91 -0.34 -4.31
N ASN A 303 10.10 0.62 -3.86
CA ASN A 303 10.46 1.62 -2.86
C ASN A 303 9.38 1.75 -1.78
N LEU A 304 9.68 2.51 -0.72
CA LEU A 304 8.72 2.95 0.30
C LEU A 304 7.60 3.78 -0.34
N ASP A 305 6.42 3.78 0.28
CA ASP A 305 5.39 4.75 -0.08
C ASP A 305 5.75 6.14 0.51
N ILE A 306 6.57 6.88 -0.25
CA ILE A 306 7.04 8.22 0.12
C ILE A 306 5.87 9.20 0.22
N ASP A 307 4.84 9.05 -0.62
CA ASP A 307 3.66 9.92 -0.58
C ASP A 307 2.86 9.70 0.71
N HIS A 308 2.69 8.45 1.13
CA HIS A 308 2.11 8.16 2.44
C HIS A 308 2.95 8.76 3.58
N LEU A 309 4.28 8.58 3.55
CA LEU A 309 5.17 9.14 4.57
C LEU A 309 5.10 10.67 4.63
N LYS A 310 5.10 11.36 3.48
CA LYS A 310 4.90 12.81 3.39
C LYS A 310 3.57 13.22 4.01
N PHE A 311 2.48 12.51 3.71
CA PHE A 311 1.18 12.78 4.28
C PHE A 311 1.19 12.62 5.81
N VAL A 312 1.70 11.50 6.35
CA VAL A 312 1.65 11.25 7.81
C VAL A 312 2.70 12.02 8.63
N LEU A 313 3.84 12.39 8.04
CA LEU A 313 4.93 13.10 8.74
C LEU A 313 4.96 14.61 8.46
N GLY A 314 4.32 15.08 7.38
CA GLY A 314 4.24 16.50 7.03
C GLY A 314 5.59 17.17 6.89
N ASP A 315 5.71 18.34 7.53
CA ASP A 315 6.88 19.22 7.51
C ASP A 315 8.16 18.57 8.05
N ARG A 316 8.06 17.40 8.68
CA ARG A 316 9.22 16.61 9.13
C ARG A 316 9.92 15.88 7.98
N VAL A 317 9.32 15.82 6.80
CA VAL A 317 9.91 15.20 5.60
C VAL A 317 10.49 16.30 4.72
N HIS A 318 11.79 16.23 4.49
CA HIS A 318 12.50 17.16 3.61
C HIS A 318 12.93 16.44 2.34
N THR A 319 12.57 17.01 1.19
CA THR A 319 13.04 16.57 -0.13
C THR A 319 13.91 17.65 -0.75
N LEU A 320 14.91 17.24 -1.54
CA LEU A 320 15.72 18.20 -2.31
C LEU A 320 14.82 18.93 -3.31
N SER A 321 14.94 20.25 -3.36
CA SER A 321 14.36 21.09 -4.41
C SER A 321 14.99 20.78 -5.77
N GLU A 322 14.36 21.26 -6.86
CA GLU A 322 14.93 21.15 -8.21
C GLU A 322 16.30 21.85 -8.28
N GLU A 323 16.43 23.05 -7.71
CA GLU A 323 17.68 23.81 -7.67
C GLU A 323 18.79 23.05 -6.91
N GLU A 324 18.46 22.47 -5.75
CA GLU A 324 19.42 21.66 -4.99
C GLU A 324 19.83 20.39 -5.75
N SER A 325 18.89 19.77 -6.46
CA SER A 325 19.15 18.59 -7.29
C SER A 325 20.06 18.95 -8.47
N GLU A 326 19.81 20.05 -9.17
CA GLU A 326 20.65 20.54 -10.27
C GLU A 326 22.07 20.90 -9.78
N LYS A 327 22.17 21.54 -8.62
CA LYS A 327 23.45 21.85 -8.00
C LYS A 327 24.21 20.57 -7.64
N PHE A 328 23.52 19.57 -7.09
CA PHE A 328 24.12 18.27 -6.80
C PHE A 328 24.61 17.58 -8.08
N ASP A 329 23.80 17.58 -9.14
CA ASP A 329 24.18 17.03 -10.45
C ASP A 329 25.40 17.72 -11.04
N ALA A 330 25.48 19.06 -10.95
CA ALA A 330 26.63 19.83 -11.40
C ALA A 330 27.91 19.48 -10.62
N LEU A 331 27.81 19.31 -9.30
CA LEU A 331 28.92 18.88 -8.45
C LEU A 331 29.38 17.46 -8.80
N VAL A 332 28.44 16.54 -9.02
CA VAL A 332 28.75 15.16 -9.43
C VAL A 332 29.41 15.16 -10.82
N ALA A 333 28.87 15.90 -11.78
CA ALA A 333 29.43 15.99 -13.14
C ALA A 333 30.86 16.55 -13.13
N ALA A 334 31.18 17.49 -12.25
CA ALA A 334 32.53 18.05 -12.11
C ALA A 334 33.57 17.01 -11.64
N THR A 335 33.14 15.90 -11.02
CA THR A 335 34.04 14.82 -10.60
C THR A 335 34.40 13.84 -11.73
N TYR A 336 33.69 13.88 -12.86
CA TYR A 336 33.97 13.03 -14.01
C TYR A 336 35.24 13.50 -14.76
N PRO A 337 36.01 12.57 -15.34
CA PRO A 337 37.17 12.94 -16.14
C PRO A 337 36.77 13.69 -17.41
N LYS A 338 37.58 14.67 -17.79
CA LYS A 338 37.43 15.39 -19.06
C LYS A 338 37.64 14.44 -20.24
N GLY A 339 36.72 14.46 -21.21
CA GLY A 339 36.82 13.66 -22.44
C GLY A 339 36.06 12.34 -22.42
N HIS A 340 35.56 11.90 -21.25
CA HIS A 340 34.68 10.73 -21.15
C HIS A 340 33.36 10.97 -21.89
N ARG A 341 32.89 9.96 -22.61
CA ARG A 341 31.64 9.97 -23.38
C ARG A 341 30.80 8.74 -23.06
N VAL A 342 29.49 8.89 -23.19
CA VAL A 342 28.54 7.79 -23.11
C VAL A 342 27.91 7.62 -24.49
N TYR A 343 27.91 6.39 -24.99
CA TYR A 343 27.28 5.99 -26.24
C TYR A 343 26.11 5.05 -25.94
N THR A 344 24.96 5.27 -26.55
CA THR A 344 23.73 4.51 -26.34
C THR A 344 23.26 3.93 -27.68
N GLU A 345 22.82 2.67 -27.67
CA GLU A 345 22.31 1.99 -28.87
C GLU A 345 21.11 1.10 -28.54
N SER A 346 20.08 1.17 -29.37
CA SER A 346 18.86 0.38 -29.23
C SER A 346 18.93 -0.92 -30.04
N LEU A 347 18.68 -2.06 -29.40
CA LEU A 347 18.56 -3.36 -30.07
C LEU A 347 17.11 -3.58 -30.52
N GLN A 348 16.90 -3.54 -31.84
CA GLN A 348 15.57 -3.58 -32.43
C GLN A 348 14.85 -4.93 -32.26
N HIS A 349 13.53 -4.90 -32.08
CA HIS A 349 12.69 -6.09 -31.95
C HIS A 349 12.34 -6.63 -33.33
N TYR A 350 13.06 -7.68 -33.73
CA TYR A 350 12.75 -8.37 -34.97
C TYR A 350 11.42 -9.13 -34.89
N ARG A 351 10.43 -8.69 -35.68
CA ARG A 351 9.10 -9.29 -35.74
C ARG A 351 8.94 -10.18 -36.96
N TYR A 352 8.69 -11.46 -36.74
CA TYR A 352 8.32 -12.39 -37.80
C TYR A 352 6.91 -12.08 -38.33
N ALA A 353 6.81 -11.88 -39.66
CA ALA A 353 5.52 -11.77 -40.34
C ALA A 353 4.71 -13.09 -40.28
N ASP A 354 5.40 -14.23 -40.33
CA ASP A 354 4.78 -15.57 -40.23
C ASP A 354 5.48 -16.38 -39.13
N LYS A 355 4.70 -16.74 -38.11
CA LYS A 355 5.17 -17.44 -36.91
C LYS A 355 5.12 -18.96 -37.02
N ARG A 356 4.82 -19.51 -38.20
CA ARG A 356 4.85 -20.96 -38.41
C ARG A 356 6.29 -21.46 -38.49
N LYS A 357 6.56 -22.62 -37.88
CA LYS A 357 7.89 -23.22 -37.75
C LYS A 357 8.64 -23.28 -39.09
N GLU A 358 7.95 -23.69 -40.15
CA GLU A 358 8.51 -23.82 -41.49
C GLU A 358 8.85 -22.49 -42.18
N LYS A 359 8.36 -21.36 -41.67
CA LYS A 359 8.61 -20.00 -42.20
C LYS A 359 9.63 -19.20 -41.38
N VAL A 360 9.88 -19.60 -40.14
CA VAL A 360 10.92 -18.99 -39.30
C VAL A 360 12.32 -19.35 -39.83
N ARG A 361 13.11 -18.31 -40.14
CA ARG A 361 14.47 -18.34 -40.69
C ARG A 361 15.32 -17.28 -39.99
N LEU A 362 16.62 -17.55 -39.81
CA LEU A 362 17.56 -16.57 -39.27
C LEU A 362 17.61 -15.35 -40.19
N PRO A 363 17.27 -14.13 -39.70
CA PRO A 363 17.33 -12.93 -40.51
C PRO A 363 18.77 -12.61 -40.95
N ASP A 364 18.94 -12.12 -42.18
CA ASP A 364 20.25 -11.82 -42.76
C ASP A 364 21.04 -10.80 -41.94
N HIS A 365 20.35 -9.87 -41.27
CA HIS A 365 20.96 -8.91 -40.35
C HIS A 365 21.82 -9.61 -39.29
N TYR A 366 21.24 -10.58 -38.58
CA TYR A 366 21.94 -11.33 -37.53
C TYR A 366 22.92 -12.36 -38.09
N ARG A 367 22.64 -12.92 -39.28
CA ARG A 367 23.59 -13.84 -39.95
C ARG A 367 24.95 -13.18 -40.19
N ARG A 368 24.97 -11.89 -40.53
CA ARG A 368 26.22 -11.13 -40.77
C ARG A 368 27.05 -10.85 -39.51
N MET A 369 26.51 -11.12 -38.32
CA MET A 369 27.19 -10.93 -37.04
C MET A 369 27.97 -12.17 -36.60
N PHE A 370 27.92 -13.26 -37.36
CA PHE A 370 28.73 -14.45 -37.12
C PHE A 370 30.07 -14.36 -37.88
N SER A 371 31.06 -15.12 -37.43
CA SER A 371 32.31 -15.25 -38.18
C SER A 371 32.04 -15.80 -39.58
N GLN A 372 32.72 -15.25 -40.59
CA GLN A 372 32.50 -15.65 -41.99
C GLN A 372 32.77 -17.15 -42.19
N ASP A 373 33.78 -17.67 -41.50
CA ASP A 373 34.12 -19.10 -41.53
C ASP A 373 32.97 -19.97 -40.98
N ALA A 374 32.34 -19.58 -39.87
CA ALA A 374 31.20 -20.34 -39.31
C ALA A 374 29.98 -20.36 -40.23
N VAL A 375 29.78 -19.28 -40.99
CA VAL A 375 28.71 -19.18 -42.00
C VAL A 375 29.03 -20.06 -43.20
N ASP A 376 30.25 -19.99 -43.72
CA ASP A 376 30.70 -20.76 -44.88
C ASP A 376 30.77 -22.27 -44.61
N ASP A 377 31.16 -22.65 -43.39
CA ASP A 377 31.17 -24.04 -42.91
C ASP A 377 29.76 -24.59 -42.65
N GLY A 378 28.72 -23.75 -42.67
CA GLY A 378 27.32 -24.14 -42.49
C GLY A 378 26.87 -24.37 -41.03
N TYR A 379 27.74 -24.15 -40.05
CA TYR A 379 27.43 -24.37 -38.63
C TYR A 379 26.36 -23.40 -38.09
N VAL A 380 26.29 -22.17 -38.62
CA VAL A 380 25.23 -21.20 -38.25
C VAL A 380 23.84 -21.72 -38.64
N ASP A 381 23.73 -22.37 -39.79
CA ASP A 381 22.46 -22.94 -40.27
C ASP A 381 22.03 -24.17 -39.46
N GLU A 382 22.97 -25.05 -39.13
CA GLU A 382 22.71 -26.22 -38.27
C GLU A 382 22.34 -25.80 -36.84
N TRP A 383 23.05 -24.83 -36.25
CA TRP A 383 22.67 -24.23 -34.97
C TRP A 383 21.23 -23.69 -35.01
N PHE A 384 20.89 -22.87 -36.01
CA PHE A 384 19.58 -22.24 -36.07
C PHE A 384 18.46 -23.27 -36.25
N LYS A 385 18.70 -24.31 -37.04
CA LYS A 385 17.79 -25.44 -37.22
C LYS A 385 17.49 -26.13 -35.89
N LEU A 386 18.51 -26.47 -35.10
CA LEU A 386 18.34 -27.08 -33.77
C LEU A 386 17.66 -26.14 -32.77
N ALA A 387 18.06 -24.87 -32.74
CA ALA A 387 17.44 -23.87 -31.89
C ALA A 387 15.94 -23.73 -32.20
N ARG A 388 15.57 -23.71 -33.49
CA ARG A 388 14.17 -23.65 -33.93
C ARG A 388 13.39 -24.90 -33.57
N GLU A 389 13.93 -26.09 -33.80
CA GLU A 389 13.30 -27.34 -33.35
C GLU A 389 13.00 -27.30 -31.85
N ARG A 390 13.97 -26.86 -31.05
CA ARG A 390 13.84 -26.76 -29.60
C ARG A 390 12.76 -25.76 -29.20
N VAL A 391 12.81 -24.51 -29.67
CA VAL A 391 11.85 -23.45 -29.29
C VAL A 391 10.41 -23.88 -29.53
N TYR A 392 10.13 -24.52 -30.68
CA TYR A 392 8.78 -25.01 -30.99
C TYR A 392 8.39 -26.28 -30.24
N LYS A 393 9.36 -27.10 -29.80
CA LYS A 393 9.10 -28.30 -28.98
C LYS A 393 8.84 -27.96 -27.51
N THR A 394 9.48 -26.91 -26.99
CA THR A 394 9.35 -26.46 -25.59
C THR A 394 8.22 -25.46 -25.38
N GLY A 395 7.65 -24.89 -26.45
CA GLY A 395 6.52 -23.98 -26.37
C GLY A 395 5.22 -24.71 -26.00
N GLY A 396 4.45 -24.19 -25.03
CA GLY A 396 3.09 -24.64 -24.78
C GLY A 396 2.11 -24.11 -25.84
N GLU A 397 0.88 -24.63 -25.90
CA GLU A 397 -0.17 -24.21 -26.87
C GLU A 397 -0.44 -22.69 -26.86
N SER A 398 -0.03 -21.97 -25.81
CA SER A 398 -0.23 -20.53 -25.61
C SER A 398 1.05 -19.68 -25.61
N SER A 399 2.25 -20.26 -25.75
CA SER A 399 3.50 -19.49 -25.72
C SER A 399 3.91 -19.02 -27.11
N ASP A 400 4.17 -17.73 -27.27
CA ASP A 400 4.65 -17.15 -28.54
C ASP A 400 6.12 -17.53 -28.79
N PRO A 401 6.43 -18.43 -29.76
CA PRO A 401 7.80 -18.88 -30.00
C PRO A 401 8.72 -17.73 -30.43
N THR A 402 8.17 -16.63 -30.96
CA THR A 402 8.97 -15.47 -31.37
C THR A 402 9.61 -14.74 -30.19
N PHE A 403 9.06 -14.85 -28.97
CA PHE A 403 9.64 -14.24 -27.77
C PHE A 403 11.02 -14.84 -27.45
N GLU A 404 11.17 -16.17 -27.52
CA GLU A 404 12.45 -16.82 -27.25
C GLU A 404 13.48 -16.52 -28.35
N PHE A 405 13.07 -16.42 -29.61
CA PHE A 405 13.96 -15.98 -30.69
C PHE A 405 14.45 -14.54 -30.49
N TYR A 406 13.57 -13.65 -30.02
CA TYR A 406 13.98 -12.28 -29.77
C TYR A 406 15.09 -12.21 -28.71
N ARG A 407 14.96 -12.96 -27.61
CA ARG A 407 16.02 -13.07 -26.58
C ARG A 407 17.34 -13.59 -27.13
N ILE A 408 17.29 -14.53 -28.07
CA ILE A 408 18.47 -15.08 -28.74
C ILE A 408 19.13 -14.00 -29.60
N TYR A 409 18.36 -13.23 -30.36
CA TYR A 409 18.88 -12.15 -31.20
C TYR A 409 19.52 -11.02 -30.41
N GLN A 410 18.92 -10.64 -29.28
CA GLN A 410 19.51 -9.69 -28.35
C GLN A 410 20.91 -10.13 -27.89
N PHE A 411 21.10 -11.42 -27.60
CA PHE A 411 22.42 -11.93 -27.22
C PHE A 411 23.41 -11.90 -28.39
N ILE A 412 23.00 -12.31 -29.60
CA ILE A 412 23.88 -12.28 -30.79
C ILE A 412 24.42 -10.86 -31.01
N GLU A 413 23.52 -9.88 -31.00
CA GLU A 413 23.86 -8.50 -31.30
C GLU A 413 24.74 -7.88 -30.20
N ALA A 414 24.39 -8.09 -28.93
CA ALA A 414 25.19 -7.62 -27.79
C ALA A 414 26.59 -8.26 -27.74
N TYR A 415 26.69 -9.58 -27.98
CA TYR A 415 27.98 -10.28 -27.97
C TYR A 415 28.85 -9.91 -29.17
N HIS A 416 28.26 -9.77 -30.36
CA HIS A 416 28.96 -9.25 -31.52
C HIS A 416 29.51 -7.84 -31.26
N TRP A 417 28.72 -6.95 -30.67
CA TRP A 417 29.18 -5.60 -30.31
C TRP A 417 30.34 -5.63 -29.33
N PHE A 418 30.21 -6.41 -28.25
CA PHE A 418 31.26 -6.63 -27.26
C PHE A 418 32.56 -7.12 -27.89
N TYR A 419 32.50 -8.13 -28.76
CA TYR A 419 33.69 -8.74 -29.32
C TYR A 419 34.39 -7.85 -30.34
N THR A 420 33.63 -7.20 -31.23
CA THR A 420 34.16 -6.38 -32.34
C THR A 420 34.75 -5.03 -31.94
N HIS A 421 34.43 -4.52 -30.74
CA HIS A 421 34.97 -3.27 -30.23
C HIS A 421 36.20 -3.54 -29.35
N ASP A 422 37.38 -3.14 -29.82
CA ASP A 422 38.65 -3.37 -29.12
C ASP A 422 38.75 -2.60 -27.80
N ASP A 423 38.03 -1.49 -27.65
CA ASP A 423 38.00 -0.65 -26.45
C ASP A 423 37.08 -1.18 -25.34
N ILE A 424 36.27 -2.20 -25.62
CA ILE A 424 35.41 -2.86 -24.63
C ILE A 424 36.16 -4.08 -24.07
N HIS A 425 36.68 -3.95 -22.85
CA HIS A 425 37.31 -5.06 -22.12
C HIS A 425 36.33 -5.77 -21.20
N SER A 426 35.30 -5.08 -20.73
CA SER A 426 34.37 -5.62 -19.74
C SER A 426 32.93 -5.23 -20.10
N MET A 427 32.03 -6.21 -20.23
CA MET A 427 30.61 -5.96 -20.48
C MET A 427 29.67 -6.68 -19.51
N LEU A 428 28.71 -5.95 -18.94
CA LEU A 428 27.60 -6.54 -18.17
C LEU A 428 26.43 -6.84 -19.10
N PHE A 429 25.86 -8.04 -19.06
CA PHE A 429 24.65 -8.40 -19.79
C PHE A 429 23.54 -8.76 -18.80
N PHE A 430 22.57 -7.86 -18.61
CA PHE A 430 21.46 -8.07 -17.68
C PHE A 430 20.22 -8.61 -18.39
N GLN A 431 19.68 -9.71 -17.85
CA GLN A 431 18.42 -10.33 -18.30
C GLN A 431 17.43 -10.55 -17.15
N ASN A 432 16.17 -10.86 -17.50
CA ASN A 432 15.11 -11.09 -16.51
C ASN A 432 15.25 -12.41 -15.74
N ARG A 433 15.70 -13.47 -16.40
CA ARG A 433 15.86 -14.82 -15.83
C ARG A 433 17.32 -15.26 -15.91
N SER A 434 17.81 -15.95 -14.88
CA SER A 434 19.19 -16.42 -14.85
C SER A 434 19.39 -17.57 -15.85
N ALA A 435 20.34 -17.41 -16.79
CA ALA A 435 20.75 -18.48 -17.70
C ALA A 435 21.33 -19.70 -16.96
N VAL A 436 21.90 -19.52 -15.77
CA VAL A 436 22.46 -20.63 -14.96
C VAL A 436 21.39 -21.66 -14.55
N LYS A 437 20.12 -21.24 -14.46
CA LYS A 437 19.01 -22.14 -14.13
C LYS A 437 18.45 -22.88 -15.35
N ASP A 438 18.88 -22.52 -16.55
CA ASP A 438 18.43 -23.08 -17.81
C ASP A 438 19.65 -23.58 -18.60
N LYS A 439 19.99 -24.86 -18.39
CA LYS A 439 21.13 -25.50 -19.07
C LYS A 439 21.05 -25.35 -20.59
N ALA A 440 19.85 -25.39 -21.17
CA ALA A 440 19.68 -25.30 -22.61
C ALA A 440 19.95 -23.89 -23.14
N LEU A 441 19.53 -22.85 -22.42
CA LEU A 441 19.87 -21.46 -22.73
C LEU A 441 21.37 -21.20 -22.56
N MET A 442 21.97 -21.73 -21.48
CA MET A 442 23.41 -21.60 -21.21
C MET A 442 24.26 -22.22 -22.33
N THR A 443 23.97 -23.47 -22.73
CA THR A 443 24.65 -24.13 -23.85
C THR A 443 24.46 -23.32 -25.14
N GLN A 444 23.27 -22.79 -25.38
CA GLN A 444 23.01 -22.00 -26.56
C GLN A 444 23.82 -20.70 -26.62
N MET A 445 23.94 -19.97 -25.51
CA MET A 445 24.73 -18.73 -25.45
C MET A 445 26.22 -19.00 -25.68
N ARG A 446 26.76 -20.11 -25.16
CA ARG A 446 28.16 -20.52 -25.40
C ARG A 446 28.43 -20.87 -26.86
N VAL A 447 27.55 -21.65 -27.47
CA VAL A 447 27.66 -21.98 -28.90
C VAL A 447 27.59 -20.73 -29.75
N LEU A 448 26.64 -19.82 -29.46
CA LEU A 448 26.54 -18.55 -30.15
C LEU A 448 27.80 -17.70 -30.03
N ALA A 449 28.35 -17.57 -28.83
CA ALA A 449 29.61 -16.85 -28.59
C ALA A 449 30.75 -17.39 -29.46
N CYS A 450 30.97 -18.71 -29.45
CA CYS A 450 32.01 -19.37 -30.24
C CYS A 450 31.83 -19.21 -31.76
N LEU A 451 30.58 -19.18 -32.25
CA LEU A 451 30.30 -18.97 -33.67
C LEU A 451 30.51 -17.52 -34.09
N ILE A 452 30.30 -16.56 -33.17
CA ILE A 452 30.48 -15.13 -33.41
C ILE A 452 31.96 -14.77 -33.42
N ASP A 453 32.72 -15.16 -32.40
CA ASP A 453 34.16 -14.82 -32.28
C ASP A 453 35.08 -15.76 -33.08
N GLY A 454 34.56 -16.89 -33.57
CA GLY A 454 35.34 -17.87 -34.34
C GLY A 454 36.07 -18.91 -33.49
N SER A 455 35.95 -18.86 -32.15
CA SER A 455 36.59 -19.81 -31.23
C SER A 455 36.05 -21.24 -31.37
N TYR A 456 34.95 -21.44 -32.11
CA TYR A 456 34.40 -22.76 -32.41
C TYR A 456 35.44 -23.70 -33.04
N LYS A 457 36.40 -23.16 -33.81
CA LYS A 457 37.44 -23.94 -34.48
C LYS A 457 38.31 -24.74 -33.52
N ASP A 458 38.54 -24.23 -32.32
CA ASP A 458 39.35 -24.88 -31.29
C ASP A 458 38.55 -25.89 -30.46
N GLN A 459 37.22 -25.81 -30.51
CA GLN A 459 36.29 -26.64 -29.71
C GLN A 459 35.62 -27.75 -30.52
N LEU A 460 35.61 -27.61 -31.85
CA LEU A 460 34.87 -28.47 -32.78
C LEU A 460 35.37 -29.92 -32.74
N LYS A 461 34.45 -30.86 -32.53
CA LYS A 461 34.70 -32.31 -32.53
C LYS A 461 33.89 -33.00 -33.62
N SER A 462 34.39 -34.17 -34.05
CA SER A 462 33.66 -35.02 -35.00
C SER A 462 32.33 -35.46 -34.39
N GLY A 463 31.21 -35.16 -35.07
CA GLY A 463 29.85 -35.48 -34.61
C GLY A 463 29.18 -34.38 -33.78
N ASP A 464 29.80 -33.20 -33.63
CA ASP A 464 29.09 -32.03 -33.09
C ASP A 464 27.84 -31.75 -33.96
N PHE A 465 26.74 -31.37 -33.30
CA PHE A 465 25.39 -31.17 -33.88
C PHE A 465 24.57 -32.44 -34.19
N ASP A 466 25.14 -33.65 -34.08
CA ASP A 466 24.39 -34.91 -34.36
C ASP A 466 23.28 -35.18 -33.31
N ASP A 467 23.60 -35.00 -32.03
CA ASP A 467 22.70 -35.30 -30.89
C ASP A 467 22.15 -34.04 -30.18
N GLY A 468 22.38 -32.85 -30.73
CA GLY A 468 21.95 -31.57 -30.14
C GLY A 468 23.01 -30.48 -30.20
N LEU A 469 22.82 -29.39 -29.44
CA LEU A 469 23.82 -28.32 -29.38
C LEU A 469 25.09 -28.81 -28.66
N PRO A 470 26.30 -28.53 -29.18
CA PRO A 470 27.54 -28.97 -28.56
C PRO A 470 27.81 -28.26 -27.23
N GLU A 471 28.49 -28.94 -26.30
CA GLU A 471 28.91 -28.39 -25.01
C GLU A 471 30.27 -27.68 -25.13
N TRP A 472 30.30 -26.58 -25.91
CA TRP A 472 31.49 -25.73 -26.04
C TRP A 472 31.65 -24.77 -24.85
N GLU A 473 32.88 -24.35 -24.59
CA GLU A 473 33.24 -23.29 -23.64
C GLU A 473 33.82 -22.09 -24.38
N ASN A 474 33.60 -20.89 -23.86
CA ASN A 474 34.08 -19.64 -24.45
C ASN A 474 34.81 -18.82 -23.39
N GLU A 475 36.04 -18.40 -23.68
CA GLU A 475 36.90 -17.69 -22.71
C GLU A 475 36.42 -16.28 -22.38
N HIS A 476 35.69 -15.63 -23.30
CA HIS A 476 35.18 -14.27 -23.10
C HIS A 476 33.78 -14.23 -22.49
N LEU A 477 33.11 -15.36 -22.26
CA LEU A 477 31.74 -15.41 -21.76
C LEU A 477 31.69 -16.07 -20.37
N PHE A 478 31.30 -15.29 -19.36
CA PHE A 478 31.06 -15.78 -18.02
C PHE A 478 29.59 -15.61 -17.62
N MET A 479 28.98 -16.65 -17.03
CA MET A 479 27.57 -16.63 -16.63
C MET A 479 27.45 -17.03 -15.16
N SER A 480 27.04 -16.09 -14.30
CA SER A 480 26.84 -16.41 -12.88
C SER A 480 25.78 -15.52 -12.23
N ASN A 481 25.11 -16.09 -11.23
CA ASN A 481 24.23 -15.39 -10.30
C ASN A 481 24.80 -15.34 -8.88
N ASN A 482 26.03 -15.81 -8.67
CA ASN A 482 26.70 -15.83 -7.37
C ASN A 482 27.77 -14.74 -7.32
N LEU A 483 27.60 -13.75 -6.45
CA LEU A 483 28.54 -12.64 -6.31
C LEU A 483 29.95 -13.12 -5.92
N GLN A 484 30.06 -14.12 -5.04
CA GLN A 484 31.37 -14.61 -4.59
C GLN A 484 32.16 -15.25 -5.74
N GLU A 485 31.48 -15.95 -6.63
CA GLU A 485 32.09 -16.56 -7.81
C GLU A 485 32.57 -15.48 -8.79
N VAL A 486 31.74 -14.46 -9.03
CA VAL A 486 32.11 -13.31 -9.87
C VAL A 486 33.31 -12.55 -9.28
N GLU A 487 33.34 -12.32 -7.97
CA GLU A 487 34.48 -11.69 -7.29
C GLU A 487 35.76 -12.50 -7.48
N GLN A 488 35.69 -13.82 -7.24
CA GLN A 488 36.87 -14.70 -7.27
C GLN A 488 37.44 -14.92 -8.66
N VAL A 489 36.59 -15.04 -9.67
CA VAL A 489 37.00 -15.39 -11.03
C VAL A 489 37.12 -14.15 -11.91
N VAL A 490 36.03 -13.38 -12.02
CA VAL A 490 35.91 -12.31 -13.01
C VAL A 490 36.61 -11.04 -12.53
N LEU A 491 36.30 -10.57 -11.32
CA LEU A 491 36.88 -9.30 -10.84
C LEU A 491 38.38 -9.43 -10.55
N ASN A 492 38.82 -10.53 -9.94
CA ASN A 492 40.24 -10.79 -9.72
C ASN A 492 40.97 -11.00 -11.06
N GLY A 493 40.40 -11.78 -11.98
CA GLY A 493 41.03 -12.03 -13.28
C GLY A 493 41.14 -10.78 -14.14
N LEU A 494 40.14 -9.90 -14.09
CA LEU A 494 40.26 -8.57 -14.70
C LEU A 494 41.34 -7.75 -14.01
N SER A 495 41.38 -7.74 -12.67
CA SER A 495 42.31 -6.92 -11.88
C SER A 495 43.79 -7.30 -12.06
N ASP A 496 44.10 -8.58 -12.14
CA ASP A 496 45.48 -9.09 -12.31
C ASP A 496 45.90 -9.20 -13.79
N GLY A 497 44.98 -8.93 -14.72
CA GLY A 497 45.20 -8.98 -16.16
C GLY A 497 45.18 -10.39 -16.76
N SER A 498 44.84 -11.43 -16.00
CA SER A 498 44.65 -12.79 -16.54
C SER A 498 43.42 -12.92 -17.43
N LEU A 499 42.42 -12.05 -17.26
CA LEU A 499 41.31 -11.85 -18.18
C LEU A 499 41.47 -10.50 -18.87
N SER A 500 41.75 -10.51 -20.17
CA SER A 500 41.88 -9.30 -20.98
C SER A 500 40.54 -8.77 -21.50
N LYS A 501 39.55 -9.66 -21.65
CA LYS A 501 38.22 -9.35 -22.19
C LYS A 501 37.15 -10.33 -21.70
N VAL A 502 36.09 -9.83 -21.07
CA VAL A 502 34.99 -10.67 -20.52
C VAL A 502 33.61 -10.00 -20.58
N MET A 503 32.61 -10.78 -20.98
CA MET A 503 31.18 -10.47 -20.83
C MET A 503 30.61 -11.29 -19.68
N LEU A 504 30.02 -10.61 -18.69
CA LEU A 504 29.30 -11.23 -17.58
C LEU A 504 27.79 -11.21 -17.85
N VAL A 505 27.21 -12.38 -18.10
CA VAL A 505 25.76 -12.57 -18.20
C VAL A 505 25.18 -12.90 -16.84
N THR A 506 24.20 -12.10 -16.42
CA THR A 506 23.55 -12.25 -15.11
C THR A 506 22.09 -11.80 -15.15
N ALA A 507 21.33 -12.08 -14.08
CA ALA A 507 19.95 -11.62 -13.96
C ALA A 507 19.85 -10.38 -13.07
N TYR A 508 18.87 -9.51 -13.34
CA TYR A 508 18.62 -8.33 -12.50
C TYR A 508 18.48 -8.68 -11.00
N GLY A 509 17.83 -9.82 -10.69
CA GLY A 509 17.63 -10.28 -9.32
C GLY A 509 18.84 -10.95 -8.64
N SER A 510 19.96 -11.13 -9.35
CA SER A 510 21.12 -11.88 -8.85
C SER A 510 21.96 -11.10 -7.83
N PHE A 511 22.13 -9.79 -8.04
CA PHE A 511 22.98 -8.96 -7.20
C PHE A 511 22.14 -7.91 -6.44
N LYS A 512 22.23 -7.90 -5.11
CA LYS A 512 21.58 -6.88 -4.27
C LYS A 512 22.09 -5.48 -4.63
N ALA A 513 21.26 -4.45 -4.46
CA ALA A 513 21.57 -3.04 -4.81
C ALA A 513 22.95 -2.53 -4.29
N GLY A 514 23.49 -3.11 -3.22
CA GLY A 514 24.80 -2.78 -2.65
C GLY A 514 26.03 -3.48 -3.27
N ALA A 515 25.87 -4.56 -4.06
CA ALA A 515 26.99 -5.37 -4.56
C ALA A 515 28.05 -4.55 -5.32
N ASN A 516 29.33 -4.74 -4.99
CA ASN A 516 30.42 -4.05 -5.68
C ASN A 516 30.91 -4.90 -6.86
N LEU A 517 30.87 -4.34 -8.06
CA LEU A 517 31.34 -4.99 -9.29
C LEU A 517 32.53 -4.24 -9.91
N GLN A 518 33.05 -3.21 -9.23
CA GLN A 518 34.25 -2.50 -9.70
C GLN A 518 35.48 -3.38 -9.45
N TYR A 519 36.39 -3.40 -10.41
CA TYR A 519 37.64 -4.15 -10.33
C TYR A 519 38.82 -3.17 -10.27
N GLN A 520 39.98 -3.64 -9.79
CA GLN A 520 41.18 -2.81 -9.72
C GLN A 520 41.69 -2.53 -11.13
N VAL A 521 42.19 -1.32 -11.38
CA VAL A 521 42.74 -0.95 -12.69
C VAL A 521 43.97 -1.84 -12.98
N PRO A 522 43.95 -2.63 -14.06
CA PRO A 522 45.09 -3.47 -14.44
C PRO A 522 46.27 -2.63 -14.91
N GLU A 523 47.48 -3.13 -14.73
CA GLU A 523 48.69 -2.43 -15.16
C GLU A 523 48.70 -2.25 -16.68
N GLY A 524 48.90 -1.01 -17.15
CA GLY A 524 48.96 -0.67 -18.58
C GLY A 524 47.61 -0.50 -19.28
N LEU A 525 46.47 -0.62 -18.58
CA LEU A 525 45.15 -0.34 -19.16
C LEU A 525 44.99 1.16 -19.44
N ASP A 526 44.48 1.50 -20.63
CA ASP A 526 44.15 2.89 -20.99
C ASP A 526 42.80 3.31 -20.38
N PHE A 527 42.79 4.42 -19.65
CA PHE A 527 41.58 4.97 -19.04
C PHE A 527 41.74 6.46 -18.67
N LEU A 528 40.60 7.13 -18.50
CA LEU A 528 40.52 8.51 -18.05
C LEU A 528 40.34 8.59 -16.53
N LYS A 529 41.28 9.25 -15.85
CA LYS A 529 41.26 9.45 -14.38
C LYS A 529 40.46 10.70 -14.00
N GLY A 530 39.37 10.51 -13.28
CA GLY A 530 38.58 11.59 -12.68
C GLY A 530 38.98 11.91 -11.24
N ASP A 531 38.11 12.63 -10.53
CA ASP A 531 38.36 13.06 -9.14
C ASP A 531 38.10 11.91 -8.16
N ASN A 532 39.16 11.25 -7.69
CA ASN A 532 39.06 10.09 -6.81
C ASN A 532 39.44 10.44 -5.37
N TRP A 533 38.71 9.85 -4.41
CA TRP A 533 39.08 9.91 -3.00
C TRP A 533 40.36 9.11 -2.69
N GLU A 534 40.53 7.97 -3.36
CA GLU A 534 41.74 7.14 -3.26
C GLU A 534 42.91 7.80 -4.01
N LYS A 535 44.04 7.97 -3.31
CA LYS A 535 45.25 8.63 -3.84
C LYS A 535 46.30 7.62 -4.29
N ASP A 536 46.25 6.40 -3.76
CA ASP A 536 47.15 5.32 -4.12
C ASP A 536 46.76 4.74 -5.48
N GLU A 537 47.62 4.92 -6.49
CA GLU A 537 47.34 4.48 -7.86
C GLU A 537 47.15 2.96 -7.96
N SER A 538 47.84 2.20 -7.10
CA SER A 538 47.72 0.75 -7.06
C SER A 538 46.35 0.28 -6.56
N LYS A 539 45.54 1.15 -5.94
CA LYS A 539 44.23 0.80 -5.39
C LYS A 539 43.07 1.40 -6.19
N LEU A 540 43.37 2.09 -7.28
CA LEU A 540 42.34 2.65 -8.14
C LEU A 540 41.49 1.53 -8.72
N LYS A 541 40.18 1.75 -8.68
CA LYS A 541 39.18 0.85 -9.27
C LYS A 541 38.54 1.49 -10.48
N LYS A 542 38.10 0.66 -11.41
CA LYS A 542 37.36 1.04 -12.61
C LYS A 542 36.00 0.35 -12.64
N ASP A 543 35.02 1.03 -13.22
CA ASP A 543 33.74 0.43 -13.60
C ASP A 543 33.86 -0.38 -14.91
N TRP A 544 32.79 -1.08 -15.27
CA TRP A 544 32.71 -1.84 -16.52
C TRP A 544 32.57 -0.91 -17.74
N ASP A 545 33.05 -1.36 -18.89
CA ASP A 545 33.11 -0.56 -20.12
C ASP A 545 31.76 -0.47 -20.84
N ALA A 546 31.00 -1.57 -20.81
CA ALA A 546 29.73 -1.66 -21.48
C ALA A 546 28.66 -2.35 -20.64
N ILE A 547 27.40 -2.06 -20.95
CA ILE A 547 26.24 -2.74 -20.36
C ILE A 547 25.18 -3.00 -21.43
N TYR A 548 24.57 -4.18 -21.40
CA TYR A 548 23.32 -4.48 -22.07
C TYR A 548 22.19 -4.61 -21.06
N LEU A 549 21.06 -3.97 -21.37
CA LEU A 549 19.85 -3.93 -20.54
C LEU A 549 18.68 -4.57 -21.28
N GLN A 550 18.22 -5.74 -20.84
CA GLN A 550 16.96 -6.32 -21.32
C GLN A 550 15.75 -5.59 -20.69
N SER A 551 14.64 -5.45 -21.42
CA SER A 551 13.41 -4.84 -20.92
C SER A 551 12.89 -5.59 -19.68
N PRO A 552 12.73 -4.93 -18.51
CA PRO A 552 12.24 -5.60 -17.31
C PRO A 552 10.81 -6.13 -17.48
N THR A 553 10.56 -7.41 -17.14
CA THR A 553 9.24 -8.06 -17.33
C THR A 553 8.68 -8.72 -16.06
N SER A 554 9.45 -8.83 -14.99
CA SER A 554 9.12 -9.56 -13.75
C SER A 554 8.25 -8.79 -12.75
N TYR A 555 7.49 -7.78 -13.19
CA TYR A 555 6.65 -6.97 -12.32
C TYR A 555 5.60 -7.84 -11.61
N LEU A 556 5.72 -7.99 -10.29
CA LEU A 556 4.87 -8.82 -9.43
C LEU A 556 4.65 -10.26 -9.93
N THR A 557 5.64 -10.84 -10.63
CA THR A 557 5.54 -12.23 -11.10
C THR A 557 5.83 -13.23 -9.98
N MET A 558 5.00 -14.27 -9.90
CA MET A 558 5.22 -15.43 -9.03
C MET A 558 5.22 -16.69 -9.88
N ASP A 559 6.29 -17.47 -9.82
CA ASP A 559 6.37 -18.77 -10.48
C ASP A 559 5.80 -19.85 -9.54
N GLY A 560 4.78 -20.58 -9.99
CA GLY A 560 4.14 -21.67 -9.24
C GLY A 560 4.99 -22.94 -9.07
N ASP A 561 6.20 -22.97 -9.65
CA ASP A 561 7.14 -24.10 -9.51
C ASP A 561 7.97 -24.03 -8.21
N ARG A 562 7.66 -23.06 -7.33
CA ARG A 562 8.34 -22.89 -6.04
C ARG A 562 7.79 -23.89 -5.03
N THR A 563 8.67 -24.62 -4.36
CA THR A 563 8.34 -25.51 -3.25
C THR A 563 8.93 -24.99 -1.95
N GLY A 564 8.24 -25.23 -0.83
CA GLY A 564 8.71 -24.87 0.52
C GLY A 564 8.70 -23.37 0.81
N LEU A 565 9.69 -22.89 1.57
CA LEU A 565 9.78 -21.50 2.09
C LEU A 565 9.76 -20.42 1.00
N ALA A 566 10.23 -20.73 -0.22
CA ALA A 566 10.26 -19.77 -1.33
C ALA A 566 8.87 -19.46 -1.89
N ASP A 567 7.93 -20.41 -1.79
CA ASP A 567 6.52 -20.22 -2.12
C ASP A 567 5.84 -19.38 -1.05
N GLU A 568 6.10 -19.69 0.23
CA GLU A 568 5.54 -18.97 1.36
C GLU A 568 5.96 -17.48 1.36
N GLN A 569 7.24 -17.18 1.19
CA GLN A 569 7.71 -15.79 1.04
C GLN A 569 7.08 -15.09 -0.18
N GLY A 570 6.78 -15.85 -1.24
CA GLY A 570 6.07 -15.34 -2.41
C GLY A 570 4.68 -14.80 -2.06
N ILE A 571 3.91 -15.56 -1.29
CA ILE A 571 2.57 -15.15 -0.82
C ILE A 571 2.65 -13.87 0.02
N TYR A 572 3.58 -13.79 0.98
CA TYR A 572 3.76 -12.56 1.78
C TYR A 572 4.15 -11.34 0.92
N ARG A 573 5.01 -11.51 -0.09
CA ARG A 573 5.36 -10.44 -1.04
C ARG A 573 4.13 -9.97 -1.83
N VAL A 574 3.30 -10.90 -2.30
CA VAL A 574 2.06 -10.58 -3.02
C VAL A 574 1.08 -9.85 -2.12
N MET A 575 0.86 -10.33 -0.89
CA MET A 575 -0.02 -9.69 0.10
C MET A 575 0.36 -8.22 0.33
N MET A 576 1.64 -7.93 0.59
CA MET A 576 2.08 -6.54 0.77
C MET A 576 1.91 -5.72 -0.50
N SER A 577 2.39 -6.24 -1.64
CA SER A 577 2.38 -5.52 -2.91
C SER A 577 0.97 -5.10 -3.33
N LEU A 578 0.00 -6.02 -3.22
CA LEU A 578 -1.39 -5.74 -3.56
C LEU A 578 -2.00 -4.69 -2.62
N MET A 579 -1.69 -4.74 -1.33
CA MET A 579 -2.19 -3.75 -0.38
C MET A 579 -1.59 -2.37 -0.62
N MET A 580 -0.30 -2.28 -0.90
CA MET A 580 0.35 -1.01 -1.24
C MET A 580 -0.23 -0.38 -2.51
N LEU A 581 -0.44 -1.20 -3.56
CA LEU A 581 -1.07 -0.73 -4.79
C LEU A 581 -2.53 -0.30 -4.57
N LYS A 582 -3.28 -1.00 -3.72
CA LYS A 582 -4.63 -0.60 -3.30
C LYS A 582 -4.60 0.71 -2.53
N GLU A 583 -3.68 0.90 -1.58
CA GLU A 583 -3.60 2.14 -0.80
C GLU A 583 -3.33 3.37 -1.67
N ARG A 584 -2.64 3.19 -2.80
CA ARG A 584 -2.39 4.20 -3.83
C ARG A 584 -3.49 4.35 -4.89
N GLY A 585 -4.61 3.64 -4.74
CA GLY A 585 -5.73 3.68 -5.68
C GLY A 585 -5.47 2.94 -7.00
N TRP A 586 -4.32 2.26 -7.18
CA TRP A 586 -4.04 1.54 -8.41
C TRP A 586 -4.87 0.27 -8.57
N LEU A 587 -5.37 -0.30 -7.47
CA LEU A 587 -6.20 -1.50 -7.49
C LEU A 587 -7.48 -1.32 -6.67
N SER A 588 -8.58 -1.78 -7.25
CA SER A 588 -9.86 -1.96 -6.55
C SER A 588 -9.82 -3.20 -5.64
N PRO A 589 -10.71 -3.28 -4.63
CA PRO A 589 -10.84 -4.46 -3.77
C PRO A 589 -11.07 -5.78 -4.53
N ASN A 590 -11.81 -5.72 -5.64
CA ASN A 590 -12.08 -6.89 -6.48
C ASN A 590 -10.84 -7.37 -7.24
N GLN A 591 -10.01 -6.44 -7.72
CA GLN A 591 -8.73 -6.79 -8.34
C GLN A 591 -7.77 -7.42 -7.31
N VAL A 592 -7.70 -6.86 -6.10
CA VAL A 592 -6.91 -7.43 -4.99
C VAL A 592 -7.37 -8.86 -4.69
N LYS A 593 -8.69 -9.07 -4.52
CA LYS A 593 -9.26 -10.40 -4.29
C LYS A 593 -8.86 -11.40 -5.37
N ARG A 594 -9.06 -11.05 -6.65
CA ARG A 594 -8.71 -11.92 -7.79
C ARG A 594 -7.23 -12.34 -7.75
N TRP A 595 -6.33 -11.40 -7.48
CA TRP A 595 -4.90 -11.70 -7.44
C TRP A 595 -4.50 -12.53 -6.21
N LEU A 596 -5.13 -12.31 -5.05
CA LEU A 596 -4.96 -13.17 -3.88
C LEU A 596 -5.48 -14.58 -4.14
N ASP A 597 -6.67 -14.73 -4.74
CA ASP A 597 -7.24 -16.03 -5.13
C ASP A 597 -6.26 -16.80 -6.03
N CYS A 598 -5.66 -16.13 -7.02
CA CYS A 598 -4.65 -16.73 -7.89
C CYS A 598 -3.38 -17.13 -7.13
N ALA A 599 -2.89 -16.28 -6.21
CA ALA A 599 -1.68 -16.55 -5.43
C ALA A 599 -1.85 -17.76 -4.50
N VAL A 600 -3.00 -17.84 -3.82
CA VAL A 600 -3.34 -18.93 -2.90
C VAL A 600 -3.59 -20.25 -3.63
N SER A 601 -4.04 -20.18 -4.89
CA SER A 601 -4.23 -21.34 -5.74
C SER A 601 -2.91 -21.96 -6.25
N GLY A 602 -1.74 -21.33 -5.99
CA GLY A 602 -0.43 -21.81 -6.46
C GLY A 602 -0.21 -21.62 -7.97
N GLY A 603 -1.02 -20.78 -8.63
CA GLY A 603 -0.90 -20.49 -10.04
C GLY A 603 0.27 -19.56 -10.37
N LYS A 604 0.76 -19.61 -11.62
CA LYS A 604 1.72 -18.61 -12.12
C LYS A 604 1.02 -17.25 -12.20
N LEU A 605 1.55 -16.27 -11.48
CA LEU A 605 1.03 -14.90 -11.49
C LEU A 605 1.74 -14.08 -12.57
N TYR A 606 0.96 -13.61 -13.55
CA TYR A 606 1.41 -12.64 -14.55
C TYR A 606 0.55 -11.39 -14.42
N PHE A 607 1.04 -10.40 -13.69
CA PHE A 607 0.31 -9.18 -13.43
C PHE A 607 0.11 -8.37 -14.72
N ARG A 608 -1.15 -8.08 -15.07
CA ARG A 608 -1.53 -7.46 -16.35
C ARG A 608 -2.50 -6.29 -16.23
N GLU A 609 -2.76 -5.78 -15.01
CA GLU A 609 -3.63 -4.60 -14.89
C GLU A 609 -2.99 -3.40 -15.57
N GLU A 610 -3.75 -2.70 -16.40
CA GLU A 610 -3.30 -1.46 -17.04
C GLU A 610 -3.23 -0.32 -16.02
N SER A 611 -4.08 -0.36 -14.98
CA SER A 611 -4.13 0.61 -13.89
C SER A 611 -2.80 0.81 -13.17
N VAL A 612 -1.92 -0.20 -13.13
CA VAL A 612 -0.60 -0.10 -12.47
C VAL A 612 0.51 0.37 -13.40
N ALA A 613 0.22 0.76 -14.64
CA ALA A 613 1.25 1.11 -15.62
C ALA A 613 2.25 2.16 -15.11
N ARG A 614 1.77 3.16 -14.35
CA ARG A 614 2.62 4.19 -13.71
C ARG A 614 3.59 3.61 -12.69
N ASP A 615 3.10 2.75 -11.81
CA ASP A 615 3.96 2.08 -10.82
C ASP A 615 4.94 1.14 -11.52
N LYS A 616 4.46 0.34 -12.49
CA LYS A 616 5.28 -0.58 -13.27
C LYS A 616 6.41 0.12 -14.01
N ALA A 617 6.16 1.26 -14.63
CA ALA A 617 7.20 2.04 -15.29
C ALA A 617 8.22 2.58 -14.28
N SER A 618 7.76 3.14 -13.14
CA SER A 618 8.64 3.62 -12.08
C SER A 618 9.50 2.50 -11.47
N TRP A 619 8.92 1.30 -11.34
CA TRP A 619 9.61 0.07 -10.95
C TRP A 619 10.66 -0.33 -11.99
N ALA A 620 10.31 -0.34 -13.27
CA ALA A 620 11.23 -0.72 -14.33
C ALA A 620 12.42 0.25 -14.40
N LEU A 621 12.16 1.57 -14.33
CA LEU A 621 13.20 2.59 -14.25
C LEU A 621 14.11 2.39 -13.04
N THR A 622 13.57 1.98 -11.89
CA THR A 622 14.36 1.64 -10.69
C THR A 622 15.32 0.48 -10.97
N ILE A 623 14.86 -0.57 -11.64
CA ILE A 623 15.70 -1.73 -12.00
C ILE A 623 16.81 -1.31 -12.97
N LEU A 624 16.46 -0.54 -14.01
CA LEU A 624 17.42 -0.05 -15.01
C LEU A 624 18.46 0.90 -14.39
N GLU A 625 18.03 1.83 -13.55
CA GLU A 625 18.92 2.76 -12.85
C GLU A 625 19.87 2.03 -11.90
N GLN A 626 19.43 0.99 -11.20
CA GLN A 626 20.32 0.17 -10.37
C GLN A 626 21.33 -0.63 -11.20
N ALA A 627 20.95 -1.07 -12.40
CA ALA A 627 21.83 -1.78 -13.33
C ALA A 627 22.87 -0.83 -13.93
N VAL A 628 22.46 0.31 -14.47
CA VAL A 628 23.35 1.37 -14.96
C VAL A 628 24.21 1.93 -13.82
N GLY A 629 23.67 2.03 -12.61
CA GLY A 629 24.42 2.43 -11.42
C GLY A 629 25.60 1.52 -11.08
N ARG A 630 25.71 0.31 -11.68
CA ARG A 630 26.89 -0.55 -11.54
C ARG A 630 28.09 -0.08 -12.34
N ILE A 631 27.86 0.72 -13.38
CA ILE A 631 28.90 1.30 -14.22
C ILE A 631 29.20 2.77 -13.88
N CYS A 632 28.60 3.31 -12.80
CA CYS A 632 28.67 4.72 -12.41
C CYS A 632 29.48 5.00 -11.11
N ARG A 633 30.08 3.98 -10.47
CA ARG A 633 30.54 4.08 -9.07
C ARG A 633 31.93 4.67 -8.90
N THR A 634 32.78 4.56 -9.90
CA THR A 634 34.14 5.09 -9.89
C THR A 634 34.22 6.37 -10.71
N ARG A 635 35.34 7.09 -10.58
CA ARG A 635 35.67 8.22 -11.45
C ARG A 635 36.76 7.87 -12.48
N ASN A 636 37.21 6.63 -12.50
CA ASN A 636 38.11 6.11 -13.51
C ASN A 636 37.25 5.47 -14.60
N LYS A 637 37.21 6.11 -15.77
CA LYS A 637 36.27 5.76 -16.84
C LYS A 637 37.01 5.37 -18.10
N PRO A 638 36.45 4.49 -18.94
CA PRO A 638 36.91 4.38 -20.32
C PRO A 638 36.69 5.70 -21.07
N HIS A 639 37.32 5.84 -22.23
CA HIS A 639 37.05 6.97 -23.13
C HIS A 639 35.57 7.02 -23.54
N THR A 640 35.00 5.85 -23.84
CA THR A 640 33.59 5.69 -24.17
C THR A 640 33.00 4.58 -23.30
N THR A 641 31.88 4.85 -22.64
CA THR A 641 31.04 3.83 -22.01
C THR A 641 29.86 3.52 -22.90
N TYR A 642 29.61 2.24 -23.15
CA TYR A 642 28.55 1.79 -24.06
C TYR A 642 27.33 1.27 -23.29
N ILE A 643 26.14 1.72 -23.68
CA ILE A 643 24.87 1.26 -23.12
C ILE A 643 24.01 0.74 -24.27
N LEU A 644 23.92 -0.58 -24.38
CA LEU A 644 23.01 -1.26 -25.28
C LEU A 644 21.70 -1.54 -24.54
N TYR A 645 20.55 -1.36 -25.19
CA TYR A 645 19.27 -1.60 -24.53
C TYR A 645 18.22 -2.22 -25.46
N ASP A 646 17.34 -3.01 -24.87
CA ASP A 646 16.17 -3.60 -25.53
C ASP A 646 15.10 -2.54 -25.85
N GLU A 647 14.73 -2.39 -27.12
CA GLU A 647 13.75 -1.37 -27.53
C GLU A 647 12.36 -1.51 -26.88
N ASP A 648 11.97 -2.70 -26.40
CA ASP A 648 10.68 -2.92 -25.75
C ASP A 648 10.58 -2.19 -24.40
N MET A 649 11.69 -1.65 -23.86
CA MET A 649 11.66 -0.87 -22.61
C MET A 649 11.16 0.57 -22.80
N LYS A 650 10.98 1.05 -24.04
CA LYS A 650 10.54 2.43 -24.34
C LYS A 650 9.26 2.84 -23.60
N GLY A 651 8.34 1.90 -23.38
CA GLY A 651 7.08 2.12 -22.65
C GLY A 651 7.25 2.51 -21.17
N TYR A 652 8.46 2.41 -20.62
CA TYR A 652 8.73 2.76 -19.22
C TYR A 652 9.26 4.19 -19.01
N PHE A 653 9.73 4.87 -20.07
CA PHE A 653 10.37 6.19 -19.98
C PHE A 653 9.35 7.33 -20.01
N MET A 654 8.54 7.44 -18.95
CA MET A 654 7.54 8.50 -18.80
C MET A 654 8.11 9.76 -18.12
N ARG A 655 7.76 10.96 -18.60
CA ARG A 655 8.27 12.26 -18.13
C ARG A 655 8.25 12.45 -16.61
N VAL A 656 7.19 12.02 -15.93
CA VAL A 656 7.02 12.14 -14.47
C VAL A 656 8.08 11.34 -13.68
N GLY A 657 8.62 10.26 -14.25
CA GLY A 657 9.66 9.44 -13.62
C GLY A 657 11.08 9.98 -13.82
N LEU A 658 11.24 11.03 -14.64
CA LEU A 658 12.54 11.56 -15.08
C LEU A 658 12.94 12.86 -14.37
N GLN A 659 12.00 13.51 -13.66
CA GLN A 659 12.26 14.72 -12.86
C GLN A 659 12.98 14.39 -11.54
N LYS A 660 14.26 14.00 -11.63
CA LYS A 660 15.13 13.71 -10.49
C LYS A 660 16.60 13.83 -10.89
N SER A 661 17.49 13.93 -9.89
CA SER A 661 18.93 13.76 -10.07
C SER A 661 19.25 12.41 -10.71
N GLN A 662 20.12 12.41 -11.72
CA GLN A 662 20.50 11.23 -12.50
C GLN A 662 22.00 11.19 -12.73
N THR A 663 22.59 9.98 -12.79
CA THR A 663 23.98 9.83 -13.24
C THR A 663 24.12 10.19 -14.71
N MET A 664 25.33 10.55 -15.15
CA MET A 664 25.60 10.93 -16.53
C MET A 664 25.20 9.82 -17.52
N GLU A 665 25.50 8.57 -17.17
CA GLU A 665 25.21 7.38 -17.96
C GLU A 665 23.71 7.11 -18.06
N PHE A 666 22.97 7.21 -16.95
CA PHE A 666 21.52 7.01 -16.97
C PHE A 666 20.80 8.15 -17.71
N LYS A 667 21.28 9.40 -17.55
CA LYS A 667 20.77 10.56 -18.28
C LYS A 667 20.96 10.42 -19.79
N ALA A 668 22.09 9.87 -20.23
CA ALA A 668 22.33 9.56 -21.64
C ALA A 668 21.32 8.55 -22.17
N LEU A 669 21.12 7.43 -21.47
CA LEU A 669 20.10 6.42 -21.81
C LEU A 669 18.69 7.02 -21.91
N VAL A 670 18.29 7.81 -20.91
CA VAL A 670 16.98 8.48 -20.90
C VAL A 670 16.82 9.40 -22.10
N SER A 671 17.82 10.24 -22.36
CA SER A 671 17.77 11.22 -23.45
C SER A 671 17.66 10.54 -24.81
N ASP A 672 18.38 9.44 -25.00
CA ASP A 672 18.40 8.68 -26.24
C ASP A 672 17.06 7.98 -26.52
N VAL A 673 16.49 7.30 -25.52
CA VAL A 673 15.18 6.62 -25.63
C VAL A 673 14.08 7.63 -25.96
N VAL A 674 14.05 8.77 -25.26
CA VAL A 674 13.04 9.81 -25.45
C VAL A 674 13.18 10.46 -26.84
N ALA A 675 14.41 10.69 -27.31
CA ALA A 675 14.65 11.26 -28.64
C ALA A 675 14.24 10.32 -29.78
N HIS A 676 14.47 9.01 -29.63
CA HIS A 676 14.18 8.03 -30.68
C HIS A 676 12.70 7.62 -30.78
N TYR A 677 11.99 7.52 -29.66
CA TYR A 677 10.65 6.95 -29.64
C TYR A 677 9.54 7.94 -29.23
N GLY A 678 9.90 9.16 -28.82
CA GLY A 678 8.95 10.09 -28.21
C GLY A 678 8.56 9.67 -26.79
N GLU A 679 7.67 10.44 -26.17
CA GLU A 679 7.03 10.04 -24.91
C GLU A 679 6.02 8.91 -25.17
N SER A 680 5.82 8.01 -24.20
CA SER A 680 4.92 6.85 -24.37
C SER A 680 3.49 7.26 -24.76
N ASP A 681 2.98 6.66 -25.85
CA ASP A 681 1.59 6.78 -26.35
C ASP A 681 0.52 6.11 -25.45
N MET A 682 0.88 5.63 -24.26
CA MET A 682 -0.11 5.06 -23.33
C MET A 682 -1.16 6.12 -22.98
N ASP A 683 -2.45 5.77 -23.06
CA ASP A 683 -3.54 6.65 -22.62
C ASP A 683 -3.51 6.80 -21.09
N MET A 684 -2.61 7.67 -20.63
CA MET A 684 -2.39 7.96 -19.23
C MET A 684 -3.62 8.60 -18.59
N CYS A 685 -4.44 9.31 -19.38
CA CYS A 685 -5.69 9.89 -18.91
C CYS A 685 -6.64 8.79 -18.40
N ARG A 686 -6.70 7.65 -19.08
CA ARG A 686 -7.50 6.50 -18.62
C ARG A 686 -6.94 5.88 -17.33
N VAL A 687 -5.62 5.69 -17.25
CA VAL A 687 -4.96 5.13 -16.04
C VAL A 687 -5.21 6.02 -14.82
N ASP A 688 -5.09 7.34 -14.98
CA ASP A 688 -5.35 8.29 -13.91
C ASP A 688 -6.83 8.43 -13.58
N ALA A 689 -7.72 8.26 -14.55
CA ALA A 689 -9.16 8.16 -14.31
C ALA A 689 -9.51 6.95 -13.42
N GLU A 690 -8.96 5.77 -13.70
CA GLU A 690 -9.18 4.58 -12.86
C GLU A 690 -8.67 4.79 -11.43
N LYS A 691 -7.46 5.36 -11.26
CA LYS A 691 -6.92 5.70 -9.94
C LYS A 691 -7.86 6.65 -9.18
N ARG A 692 -8.28 7.76 -9.81
CA ARG A 692 -9.21 8.71 -9.21
C ARG A 692 -10.52 8.07 -8.76
N MET A 693 -11.09 7.20 -9.59
CA MET A 693 -12.33 6.49 -9.26
C MET A 693 -12.14 5.55 -8.06
N ASN A 694 -11.02 4.85 -7.98
CA ASN A 694 -10.70 4.00 -6.84
C ASN A 694 -10.50 4.79 -5.54
N ASP A 695 -9.77 5.91 -5.59
CA ASP A 695 -9.56 6.81 -4.46
C ASP A 695 -10.89 7.39 -3.98
N ALA A 696 -11.73 7.89 -4.90
CA ALA A 696 -13.06 8.40 -4.60
C ALA A 696 -13.96 7.34 -3.95
N ALA A 697 -13.96 6.11 -4.47
CA ALA A 697 -14.74 5.00 -3.90
C ALA A 697 -14.24 4.58 -2.51
N GLU A 698 -12.95 4.72 -2.22
CA GLU A 698 -12.39 4.51 -0.89
C GLU A 698 -12.74 5.64 0.07
N ALA A 699 -12.57 6.90 -0.35
CA ALA A 699 -12.96 8.07 0.41
C ALA A 699 -14.44 8.03 0.80
N ARG A 700 -15.32 7.71 -0.14
CA ARG A 700 -16.76 7.57 0.11
C ARG A 700 -17.08 6.48 1.14
N ARG A 701 -16.41 5.33 1.07
CA ARG A 701 -16.56 4.25 2.06
C ARG A 701 -16.07 4.69 3.44
N ALA A 702 -14.96 5.42 3.52
CA ALA A 702 -14.42 5.93 4.78
C ALA A 702 -15.32 7.03 5.38
N LEU A 703 -15.81 7.96 4.55
CA LEU A 703 -16.74 9.01 4.93
C LEU A 703 -18.04 8.45 5.50
N ASN A 704 -18.65 7.47 4.83
CA ASN A 704 -19.88 6.83 5.31
C ASN A 704 -19.69 6.17 6.68
N ARG A 705 -18.53 5.54 6.92
CA ARG A 705 -18.22 4.93 8.22
C ARG A 705 -17.97 5.98 9.29
N MET A 706 -17.18 7.01 8.99
CA MET A 706 -16.94 8.13 9.90
C MET A 706 -18.27 8.75 10.33
N ARG A 707 -19.20 8.98 9.38
CA ARG A 707 -20.55 9.49 9.64
C ARG A 707 -21.38 8.54 10.47
N ARG A 708 -21.42 7.24 10.13
CA ARG A 708 -22.12 6.23 10.95
C ARG A 708 -21.65 6.25 12.40
N ASN A 709 -20.34 6.34 12.62
CA ASN A 709 -19.77 6.42 13.97
C ASN A 709 -20.11 7.74 14.65
N ALA A 710 -20.00 8.87 13.95
CA ALA A 710 -20.28 10.20 14.50
C ALA A 710 -21.75 10.38 14.89
N LEU A 711 -22.65 9.85 14.06
CA LEU A 711 -24.11 9.95 14.16
C LEU A 711 -24.75 8.75 14.88
N HIS A 712 -23.96 7.96 15.62
CA HIS A 712 -24.41 6.71 16.23
C HIS A 712 -25.63 6.88 17.16
N PHE A 713 -25.76 8.05 17.80
CA PHE A 713 -26.89 8.34 18.69
C PHE A 713 -28.03 9.11 18.01
N THR A 714 -27.89 9.50 16.74
CA THR A 714 -28.92 10.24 16.01
C THR A 714 -30.11 9.31 15.69
N PRO A 715 -31.37 9.77 15.77
CA PRO A 715 -32.53 8.90 15.54
C PRO A 715 -32.54 8.27 14.15
N HIS A 716 -32.39 6.95 14.08
CA HIS A 716 -32.41 6.18 12.84
C HIS A 716 -33.30 4.91 12.97
N PRO A 717 -33.88 4.39 11.88
CA PRO A 717 -34.83 3.28 11.91
C PRO A 717 -34.23 1.91 12.28
N PHE A 718 -32.92 1.72 12.17
CA PHE A 718 -32.23 0.44 12.41
C PHE A 718 -31.36 0.54 13.66
N SER A 719 -31.48 -0.35 14.65
CA SER A 719 -30.45 -0.44 15.69
C SER A 719 -29.19 -1.04 15.05
N ASP A 720 -28.10 -0.28 14.98
CA ASP A 720 -26.79 -0.76 14.54
C ASP A 720 -26.26 -1.83 15.54
N GLU A 721 -26.76 -3.06 15.46
CA GLU A 721 -26.28 -4.22 16.24
C GLU A 721 -24.94 -4.78 15.70
N GLU A 722 -24.40 -4.19 14.64
CA GLU A 722 -23.17 -4.64 13.99
C GLU A 722 -22.09 -3.55 13.98
N ASP A 723 -21.38 -3.36 15.10
CA ASP A 723 -19.97 -2.97 15.04
C ASP A 723 -19.28 -3.39 16.34
N PHE A 724 -18.38 -4.36 16.21
CA PHE A 724 -17.51 -4.87 17.27
C PHE A 724 -16.31 -3.96 17.41
N ASP A 725 -16.40 -3.00 18.32
CA ASP A 725 -15.22 -2.46 19.00
C ASP A 725 -15.68 -2.11 20.43
N GLU A 726 -15.17 -2.86 21.41
CA GLU A 726 -15.24 -2.48 22.82
C GLU A 726 -14.35 -1.26 23.03
N ASP A 727 -14.91 -0.10 22.80
CA ASP A 727 -14.26 1.13 23.18
C ASP A 727 -14.40 1.39 24.67
N GLU A 728 -13.36 1.95 25.26
CA GLU A 728 -13.52 2.60 26.55
C GLU A 728 -14.54 3.74 26.42
N GLU A 729 -15.60 3.68 27.22
CA GLU A 729 -16.51 4.80 27.36
C GLU A 729 -15.81 5.91 28.15
N GLN A 730 -15.71 7.10 27.55
CA GLN A 730 -15.30 8.30 28.25
C GLN A 730 -16.46 9.29 28.19
N ASN A 731 -16.90 9.79 29.33
CA ASN A 731 -18.07 10.68 29.45
C ASN A 731 -19.38 10.09 28.86
N GLY A 732 -19.56 8.77 28.96
CA GLY A 732 -20.80 8.08 28.55
C GLY A 732 -20.94 7.81 27.05
N ILE A 733 -19.83 7.87 26.30
CA ILE A 733 -19.76 7.70 24.84
C ILE A 733 -18.56 6.83 24.46
N PRO A 734 -18.73 5.88 23.51
CA PRO A 734 -17.63 5.07 22.98
C PRO A 734 -16.55 5.91 22.28
N PHE A 735 -15.27 5.56 22.45
CA PHE A 735 -14.12 6.19 21.78
C PHE A 735 -14.26 6.30 20.25
N ARG A 736 -14.79 5.27 19.54
CA ARG A 736 -15.05 5.34 18.09
C ARG A 736 -16.03 6.45 17.72
N VAL A 737 -17.05 6.66 18.54
CA VAL A 737 -18.09 7.66 18.31
C VAL A 737 -17.46 9.03 18.47
N ARG A 738 -16.74 9.24 19.58
CA ARG A 738 -16.00 10.49 19.81
C ARG A 738 -15.01 10.80 18.69
N ASN A 739 -14.22 9.81 18.24
CA ASN A 739 -13.31 10.01 17.12
C ASN A 739 -14.07 10.34 15.83
N GLY A 740 -15.17 9.64 15.56
CA GLY A 740 -16.04 9.94 14.41
C GLY A 740 -16.53 11.39 14.44
N GLN A 741 -16.97 11.88 15.60
CA GLN A 741 -17.41 13.26 15.79
C GLN A 741 -16.30 14.27 15.55
N ILE A 742 -15.12 14.05 16.17
CA ILE A 742 -13.94 14.91 15.96
C ILE A 742 -13.55 14.92 14.49
N MET A 743 -13.44 13.75 13.85
CA MET A 743 -13.09 13.67 12.43
C MET A 743 -14.11 14.38 11.53
N ASN A 744 -15.41 14.22 11.80
CA ASN A 744 -16.46 14.86 11.01
C ASN A 744 -16.42 16.38 11.13
N GLN A 745 -16.19 16.94 12.32
CA GLN A 745 -16.03 18.39 12.50
C GLN A 745 -14.84 18.95 11.71
N TYR A 746 -13.67 18.31 11.82
CA TYR A 746 -12.49 18.73 11.06
C TYR A 746 -12.68 18.57 9.55
N TYR A 747 -13.39 17.51 9.13
CA TYR A 747 -13.76 17.31 7.74
C TYR A 747 -14.62 18.47 7.21
N LYS A 748 -15.72 18.81 7.91
CA LYS A 748 -16.63 19.91 7.56
C LYS A 748 -15.89 21.24 7.39
N GLN A 749 -15.04 21.59 8.35
CA GLN A 749 -14.21 22.81 8.26
C GLN A 749 -13.24 22.78 7.07
N THR A 750 -12.56 21.64 6.86
CA THR A 750 -11.52 21.57 5.83
C THR A 750 -12.12 21.71 4.43
N ILE A 751 -13.25 21.05 4.15
CA ILE A 751 -13.84 21.07 2.80
C ILE A 751 -14.32 22.46 2.38
N ILE A 752 -14.77 23.31 3.32
CA ILE A 752 -15.19 24.68 3.02
C ILE A 752 -14.01 25.65 2.90
N THR A 753 -12.92 25.40 3.63
CA THR A 753 -11.68 26.20 3.51
C THR A 753 -10.88 25.88 2.25
N GLN A 754 -10.79 24.61 1.88
CA GLN A 754 -9.87 24.11 0.86
C GLN A 754 -10.60 23.21 -0.16
N PRO A 755 -11.69 23.66 -0.84
CA PRO A 755 -12.33 22.83 -1.86
C PRO A 755 -11.42 22.51 -3.04
N VAL A 756 -10.41 23.35 -3.26
CA VAL A 756 -9.34 23.20 -4.26
C VAL A 756 -7.99 23.41 -3.57
N ILE A 757 -7.02 22.54 -3.84
CA ILE A 757 -5.63 22.60 -3.36
C ILE A 757 -4.68 22.46 -4.54
N ASP A 758 -3.53 23.13 -4.58
CA ASP A 758 -2.56 22.94 -5.68
C ASP A 758 -1.81 21.61 -5.53
N SER A 759 -1.58 21.18 -4.27
CA SER A 759 -0.90 19.93 -3.93
C SER A 759 -1.32 19.40 -2.56
N PHE A 760 -1.02 18.13 -2.26
CA PHE A 760 -1.32 17.56 -0.94
C PHE A 760 -0.47 18.17 0.19
N GLU A 761 0.62 18.84 -0.15
CA GLU A 761 1.46 19.60 0.78
C GLU A 761 0.74 20.82 1.40
N GLU A 762 -0.37 21.30 0.81
CA GLU A 762 -1.21 22.36 1.42
C GLU A 762 -2.09 21.86 2.58
N LEU A 763 -2.22 20.54 2.75
CA LEU A 763 -3.01 19.97 3.82
C LEU A 763 -2.24 20.09 5.14
N THR A 764 -2.74 20.94 6.03
CA THR A 764 -2.14 21.22 7.35
C THR A 764 -2.10 19.99 8.26
N GLU A 765 -1.35 20.06 9.37
CA GLU A 765 -1.40 19.03 10.43
C GLU A 765 -2.82 18.74 10.92
N LYS A 766 -3.70 19.76 10.96
CA LYS A 766 -5.12 19.61 11.33
C LYS A 766 -5.88 18.74 10.33
N SER A 767 -5.61 18.90 9.03
CA SER A 767 -6.25 18.14 7.96
C SER A 767 -6.01 16.63 8.08
N LYS A 768 -4.92 16.21 8.74
CA LYS A 768 -4.55 14.81 8.96
C LYS A 768 -5.41 14.08 9.98
N ILE A 769 -6.19 14.82 10.78
CA ILE A 769 -7.21 14.23 11.66
C ILE A 769 -8.17 13.38 10.82
N VAL A 770 -8.48 13.84 9.61
CA VAL A 770 -9.22 13.07 8.62
C VAL A 770 -8.21 12.28 7.78
N THR A 771 -7.86 11.09 8.26
CA THR A 771 -6.76 10.26 7.72
C THR A 771 -6.89 9.89 6.23
N PHE A 772 -8.11 9.92 5.69
CA PHE A 772 -8.41 9.62 4.28
C PHE A 772 -8.68 10.87 3.42
N LEU A 773 -8.53 12.08 3.97
CA LEU A 773 -8.92 13.32 3.29
C LEU A 773 -8.23 13.53 1.94
N HIS A 774 -6.95 13.14 1.81
CA HIS A 774 -6.23 13.24 0.54
C HIS A 774 -6.91 12.44 -0.59
N LYS A 775 -7.64 11.36 -0.27
CA LYS A 775 -8.40 10.56 -1.24
C LYS A 775 -9.72 11.22 -1.67
N CYS A 776 -10.15 12.29 -1.00
CA CYS A 776 -11.32 13.08 -1.38
C CYS A 776 -11.05 14.01 -2.57
N TYR A 777 -9.79 14.27 -2.90
CA TYR A 777 -9.38 15.16 -3.99
C TYR A 777 -8.98 14.40 -5.25
N GLY A 778 -9.21 15.00 -6.42
CA GLY A 778 -8.72 14.52 -7.71
C GLY A 778 -8.43 15.66 -8.68
N ASP A 779 -7.65 15.39 -9.71
CA ASP A 779 -7.30 16.33 -10.78
C ASP A 779 -8.42 16.42 -11.85
N TRP A 780 -9.65 16.69 -11.42
CA TRP A 780 -10.80 16.79 -12.31
C TRP A 780 -10.66 17.99 -13.25
N ALA A 781 -10.80 17.75 -14.56
CA ALA A 781 -10.73 18.81 -15.57
C ALA A 781 -11.83 19.85 -15.34
N ARG A 782 -11.47 21.13 -15.45
CA ARG A 782 -12.36 22.26 -15.18
C ARG A 782 -12.25 23.31 -16.28
N ASN A 783 -13.37 23.94 -16.61
CA ASN A 783 -13.39 25.08 -17.53
C ASN A 783 -13.06 26.40 -16.82
N ASP A 784 -13.02 27.50 -17.58
CA ASP A 784 -12.72 28.85 -17.06
C ASP A 784 -13.71 29.35 -15.99
N LEU A 785 -14.89 28.74 -15.90
CA LEU A 785 -15.92 29.05 -14.91
C LEU A 785 -15.82 28.14 -13.65
N GLY A 786 -14.81 27.26 -13.59
CA GLY A 786 -14.60 26.32 -12.50
C GLY A 786 -15.55 25.11 -12.52
N GLU A 787 -16.31 24.89 -13.61
CA GLU A 787 -17.21 23.75 -13.76
C GLU A 787 -16.42 22.48 -14.05
N ILE A 788 -16.76 21.39 -13.37
CA ILE A 788 -16.06 20.11 -13.56
C ILE A 788 -16.59 19.43 -14.82
N GLU A 789 -15.71 19.25 -15.81
CA GLU A 789 -16.03 18.65 -17.11
C GLU A 789 -16.59 17.23 -16.94
N GLY A 790 -17.66 16.91 -17.68
CA GLY A 790 -18.32 15.60 -17.60
C GLY A 790 -19.15 15.39 -16.33
N SER A 791 -19.33 16.40 -15.48
CA SER A 791 -20.22 16.39 -14.33
C SER A 791 -21.22 17.56 -14.36
N SER A 792 -22.21 17.56 -13.45
CA SER A 792 -23.16 18.68 -13.28
C SER A 792 -22.75 19.66 -12.18
N VAL A 793 -21.48 19.64 -11.75
CA VAL A 793 -21.01 20.33 -10.54
C VAL A 793 -20.20 21.59 -10.90
N SER A 794 -20.62 22.71 -10.32
CA SER A 794 -20.03 24.04 -10.50
C SER A 794 -20.22 24.90 -9.25
N PRO A 795 -19.51 26.04 -9.11
CA PRO A 795 -19.79 27.01 -8.05
C PRO A 795 -21.27 27.41 -7.99
N SER A 796 -21.92 27.53 -9.16
CA SER A 796 -23.36 27.83 -9.24
C SER A 796 -24.25 26.67 -8.83
N SER A 797 -23.87 25.41 -9.09
CA SER A 797 -24.69 24.25 -8.69
C SER A 797 -24.76 24.08 -7.17
N VAL A 798 -23.74 24.54 -6.45
CA VAL A 798 -23.70 24.61 -4.97
C VAL A 798 -24.05 25.99 -4.42
N ARG A 799 -24.40 26.94 -5.30
CA ARG A 799 -24.81 28.33 -5.00
C ARG A 799 -23.75 29.20 -4.33
N LEU A 800 -22.48 28.85 -4.46
CA LEU A 800 -21.39 29.68 -3.94
C LEU A 800 -21.45 31.08 -4.55
N ASP A 801 -21.72 31.18 -5.85
CA ASP A 801 -21.89 32.44 -6.58
C ASP A 801 -23.03 33.32 -6.02
N ILE A 802 -24.18 32.72 -5.63
CA ILE A 802 -25.31 33.44 -5.05
C ILE A 802 -24.96 33.91 -3.63
N LEU A 803 -24.39 33.04 -2.80
CA LEU A 803 -23.99 33.38 -1.43
C LEU A 803 -22.98 34.53 -1.43
N MET A 804 -22.02 34.52 -2.36
CA MET A 804 -20.98 35.55 -2.48
C MET A 804 -21.50 36.89 -3.02
N LYS A 805 -22.73 37.00 -3.54
CA LYS A 805 -23.33 38.32 -3.85
C LYS A 805 -23.73 39.10 -2.60
N ASN A 806 -23.91 38.42 -1.47
CA ASN A 806 -24.24 39.07 -0.20
C ASN A 806 -22.97 39.53 0.52
N ASP A 807 -22.82 40.83 0.75
CA ASP A 807 -21.63 41.42 1.37
C ASP A 807 -21.37 40.89 2.79
N VAL A 808 -22.42 40.58 3.56
CA VAL A 808 -22.28 40.05 4.94
C VAL A 808 -21.71 38.64 4.91
N ILE A 809 -22.25 37.78 4.04
CA ILE A 809 -21.78 36.40 3.90
C ILE A 809 -20.34 36.40 3.34
N ARG A 810 -20.07 37.21 2.31
CA ARG A 810 -18.73 37.34 1.73
C ARG A 810 -17.70 37.77 2.78
N ALA A 811 -17.99 38.81 3.56
CA ALA A 811 -17.07 39.29 4.60
C ALA A 811 -16.79 38.21 5.66
N HIS A 812 -17.81 37.43 6.06
CA HIS A 812 -17.63 36.30 6.98
C HIS A 812 -16.72 35.22 6.39
N PHE A 813 -16.90 34.87 5.11
CA PHE A 813 -16.07 33.87 4.45
C PHE A 813 -14.62 34.32 4.34
N GLU A 814 -14.39 35.58 3.93
CA GLU A 814 -13.04 36.16 3.86
C GLU A 814 -12.36 36.23 5.22
N GLN A 815 -13.09 36.60 6.28
CA GLN A 815 -12.57 36.68 7.65
C GLN A 815 -12.16 35.30 8.21
N ASN A 816 -12.92 34.25 7.89
CA ASN A 816 -12.68 32.89 8.38
C ASN A 816 -11.80 32.05 7.45
N GLY A 817 -11.38 32.60 6.29
CA GLY A 817 -10.56 31.89 5.31
C GLY A 817 -11.32 30.80 4.55
N TYR A 818 -12.64 30.92 4.42
CA TYR A 818 -13.45 30.02 3.59
C TYR A 818 -13.32 30.37 2.12
N ALA A 819 -13.48 29.37 1.26
CA ALA A 819 -13.37 29.56 -0.17
C ALA A 819 -14.56 30.37 -0.71
N THR A 820 -14.25 31.49 -1.38
CA THR A 820 -15.23 32.35 -2.07
C THR A 820 -15.36 32.01 -3.56
N GLU A 821 -14.43 31.21 -4.10
CA GLU A 821 -14.43 30.74 -5.49
C GLU A 821 -13.64 29.42 -5.60
N TRP A 822 -13.77 28.73 -6.74
CA TRP A 822 -12.96 27.56 -7.06
C TRP A 822 -11.93 27.92 -8.12
N LYS A 823 -10.64 27.86 -7.78
CA LYS A 823 -9.55 28.12 -8.72
C LYS A 823 -9.59 27.10 -9.89
N PRO A 824 -9.25 27.47 -11.13
CA PRO A 824 -9.29 26.55 -12.28
C PRO A 824 -8.21 25.45 -12.24
N GLY A 825 -7.09 25.68 -11.54
CA GLY A 825 -5.99 24.72 -11.38
C GLY A 825 -6.03 23.92 -10.08
N GLY A 826 -5.15 22.92 -9.96
CA GLY A 826 -5.00 22.09 -8.77
C GLY A 826 -5.92 20.86 -8.70
N LEU A 827 -5.92 20.21 -7.54
CA LEU A 827 -6.81 19.11 -7.18
C LEU A 827 -8.08 19.66 -6.53
N ILE A 828 -9.24 19.12 -6.90
CA ILE A 828 -10.54 19.52 -6.38
C ILE A 828 -11.24 18.35 -5.69
N LEU A 829 -12.03 18.63 -4.66
CA LEU A 829 -12.88 17.64 -4.01
C LEU A 829 -13.77 16.89 -5.02
N HIS A 830 -14.08 15.63 -4.72
CA HIS A 830 -14.93 14.80 -5.55
C HIS A 830 -16.30 15.46 -5.80
N PRO A 831 -16.87 15.38 -7.02
CA PRO A 831 -18.17 15.99 -7.36
C PRO A 831 -19.31 15.68 -6.38
N GLU A 832 -19.40 14.44 -5.89
CA GLU A 832 -20.41 14.06 -4.88
C GLU A 832 -20.23 14.78 -3.54
N ILE A 833 -18.97 14.98 -3.10
CA ILE A 833 -18.67 15.71 -1.85
C ILE A 833 -19.04 17.18 -2.02
N LEU A 834 -18.71 17.78 -3.16
CA LEU A 834 -19.06 19.16 -3.46
C LEU A 834 -20.57 19.40 -3.46
N MET A 835 -21.32 18.51 -4.11
CA MET A 835 -22.77 18.65 -4.23
C MET A 835 -23.54 18.38 -2.95
N ALA A 836 -23.09 17.43 -2.14
CA ALA A 836 -23.81 17.04 -0.92
C ALA A 836 -23.29 17.79 0.30
N ASP A 837 -21.99 17.68 0.56
CA ASP A 837 -21.40 18.04 1.85
C ASP A 837 -21.00 19.51 1.82
N TYR A 838 -20.14 19.91 0.88
CA TYR A 838 -19.68 21.29 0.75
C TYR A 838 -20.84 22.28 0.62
N ALA A 839 -21.83 21.96 -0.23
CA ALA A 839 -23.01 22.80 -0.41
C ALA A 839 -23.81 23.01 0.89
N GLY A 840 -23.93 21.98 1.73
CA GLY A 840 -24.57 22.06 3.05
C GLY A 840 -23.79 22.96 4.00
N GLU A 841 -22.50 22.66 4.18
CA GLU A 841 -21.63 23.36 5.14
C GLU A 841 -21.46 24.86 4.83
N ILE A 842 -21.30 25.24 3.55
CA ILE A 842 -21.26 26.69 3.21
C ILE A 842 -22.60 27.39 3.47
N GLY A 843 -23.71 26.65 3.40
CA GLY A 843 -25.04 27.15 3.72
C GLY A 843 -25.21 27.41 5.21
N GLU A 844 -24.72 26.48 6.03
CA GLU A 844 -24.67 26.59 7.48
C GLU A 844 -23.87 27.83 7.92
N GLU A 845 -22.66 28.03 7.40
CA GLU A 845 -21.84 29.20 7.71
C GLU A 845 -22.45 30.52 7.20
N ALA A 846 -23.10 30.49 6.02
CA ALA A 846 -23.81 31.66 5.51
C ALA A 846 -25.01 32.04 6.39
N PHE A 847 -25.76 31.05 6.90
CA PHE A 847 -26.85 31.29 7.84
C PHE A 847 -26.33 31.91 9.14
N ARG A 848 -25.27 31.34 9.71
CA ARG A 848 -24.61 31.86 10.92
C ARG A 848 -24.20 33.32 10.75
N ALA A 849 -23.56 33.67 9.63
CA ALA A 849 -23.15 35.05 9.33
C ALA A 849 -24.32 36.04 9.33
N LEU A 850 -25.46 35.64 8.75
CA LEU A 850 -26.66 36.48 8.71
C LEU A 850 -27.30 36.62 10.08
N VAL A 851 -27.38 35.55 10.87
CA VAL A 851 -27.94 35.61 12.23
C VAL A 851 -27.10 36.52 13.11
N LEU A 852 -25.77 36.35 13.14
CA LEU A 852 -24.87 37.20 13.94
C LEU A 852 -24.95 38.68 13.53
N ARG A 853 -25.22 38.98 12.25
CA ARG A 853 -25.28 40.36 11.76
C ARG A 853 -26.61 41.05 12.04
N TYR A 854 -27.72 40.35 11.84
CA TYR A 854 -29.07 40.93 11.83
C TYR A 854 -29.87 40.67 13.12
N THR A 855 -29.34 39.87 14.03
CA THR A 855 -29.95 39.61 15.35
C THR A 855 -29.03 40.11 16.47
N HIS A 856 -29.53 40.15 17.71
CA HIS A 856 -28.71 40.44 18.89
C HIS A 856 -28.11 39.17 19.51
N CYS A 857 -27.97 38.10 18.73
CA CYS A 857 -27.36 36.86 19.16
C CYS A 857 -25.84 37.03 19.25
N ASP A 858 -25.29 36.88 20.44
CA ASP A 858 -23.84 36.78 20.62
C ASP A 858 -23.34 35.46 20.04
N GLU A 859 -22.09 35.46 19.56
CA GLU A 859 -21.47 34.27 19.00
C GLU A 859 -21.33 33.13 20.03
N ASP A 860 -21.10 33.48 21.29
CA ASP A 860 -21.01 32.51 22.39
C ASP A 860 -22.35 31.81 22.70
N ALA A 861 -23.48 32.37 22.23
CA ALA A 861 -24.78 31.73 22.37
C ALA A 861 -25.01 30.62 21.32
N PHE A 862 -24.21 30.58 20.25
CA PHE A 862 -24.20 29.46 19.30
C PHE A 862 -23.47 28.27 19.91
N ALA A 863 -24.22 27.24 20.26
CA ALA A 863 -23.66 26.00 20.77
C ALA A 863 -23.55 24.96 19.66
N HIS A 864 -22.34 24.41 19.48
CA HIS A 864 -22.16 23.17 18.74
C HIS A 864 -22.57 21.99 19.63
N LEU A 865 -23.46 21.15 19.13
CA LEU A 865 -23.87 19.95 19.84
C LEU A 865 -22.74 18.92 19.83
N GLU A 866 -22.47 18.31 20.99
CA GLU A 866 -21.45 17.28 21.15
C GLU A 866 -22.02 16.03 21.82
N GLY A 867 -21.28 14.95 21.71
CA GLY A 867 -21.56 13.76 22.47
C GLY A 867 -22.82 13.04 22.00
N ARG A 868 -23.77 12.75 22.91
CA ARG A 868 -24.99 12.01 22.53
C ARG A 868 -25.90 12.84 21.64
N ASP A 869 -25.84 14.16 21.75
CA ASP A 869 -26.71 15.09 21.03
C ASP A 869 -26.09 15.65 19.75
N TYR A 870 -24.89 15.18 19.40
CA TYR A 870 -24.18 15.55 18.17
C TYR A 870 -25.08 15.42 16.92
N GLU A 871 -25.13 16.49 16.11
CA GLU A 871 -25.88 16.59 14.85
C GLU A 871 -27.40 16.29 14.99
N LEU A 872 -27.99 16.50 16.17
CA LEU A 872 -29.46 16.55 16.27
C LEU A 872 -30.01 17.76 15.50
N ALA A 873 -29.27 18.86 15.44
CA ALA A 873 -29.49 20.04 14.61
C ALA A 873 -28.14 20.59 14.16
N ASP A 874 -28.13 21.44 13.12
CA ASP A 874 -26.91 22.09 12.64
C ASP A 874 -26.46 23.17 13.64
N PHE A 875 -27.41 23.90 14.22
CA PHE A 875 -27.15 24.90 15.27
C PHE A 875 -28.17 24.83 16.39
N VAL A 876 -27.72 25.16 17.60
CA VAL A 876 -28.60 25.46 18.73
C VAL A 876 -28.18 26.80 19.34
N ILE A 877 -29.17 27.63 19.63
CA ILE A 877 -28.97 28.88 20.36
C ILE A 877 -29.38 28.65 21.80
N ASN A 878 -28.46 28.96 22.72
CA ASN A 878 -28.68 28.81 24.15
C ASN A 878 -29.23 30.10 24.77
N ASP A 879 -29.98 29.94 25.87
CA ASP A 879 -30.32 31.05 26.76
C ASP A 879 -29.15 31.43 27.68
N ALA A 880 -29.34 32.48 28.50
CA ALA A 880 -28.32 32.94 29.44
C ALA A 880 -27.98 31.93 30.56
N ASP A 881 -28.85 30.94 30.79
CA ASP A 881 -28.67 29.87 31.76
C ASP A 881 -27.99 28.62 31.12
N GLY A 882 -27.73 28.65 29.81
CA GLY A 882 -27.09 27.59 29.06
C GLY A 882 -28.03 26.50 28.54
N ASN A 883 -29.36 26.68 28.63
CA ASN A 883 -30.32 25.73 28.08
C ASN A 883 -30.57 26.00 26.59
N HIS A 884 -30.84 24.94 25.84
CA HIS A 884 -31.22 25.02 24.43
C HIS A 884 -32.55 25.75 24.28
N LYS A 885 -32.56 26.85 23.52
CA LYS A 885 -33.74 27.71 23.33
C LYS A 885 -34.43 27.48 22.00
N VAL A 886 -33.65 27.41 20.92
CA VAL A 886 -34.13 27.13 19.56
C VAL A 886 -33.04 26.43 18.77
N ALA A 887 -33.45 25.47 17.93
CA ALA A 887 -32.55 24.74 17.06
C ALA A 887 -32.88 24.99 15.58
N PHE A 888 -31.85 24.97 14.73
CA PHE A 888 -31.97 25.19 13.29
C PHE A 888 -31.31 24.07 12.49
N ASP A 889 -31.98 23.66 11.42
CA ASP A 889 -31.52 22.69 10.42
C ASP A 889 -31.51 23.39 9.05
N VAL A 890 -30.34 23.81 8.60
CA VAL A 890 -30.14 24.66 7.43
C VAL A 890 -30.04 23.80 6.16
N LYS A 891 -30.59 24.32 5.06
CA LYS A 891 -30.63 23.66 3.76
C LYS A 891 -30.22 24.64 2.68
N ASN A 892 -29.18 24.29 1.94
CA ASN A 892 -28.66 25.07 0.81
C ASN A 892 -28.73 24.31 -0.54
N MET A 893 -29.61 23.31 -0.63
CA MET A 893 -29.78 22.46 -1.82
C MET A 893 -30.78 23.06 -2.83
N ASN A 894 -30.66 22.69 -4.11
CA ASN A 894 -31.54 23.12 -5.21
C ASN A 894 -33.02 22.83 -4.88
N PRO A 895 -33.91 23.84 -4.85
CA PRO A 895 -35.24 23.67 -4.30
C PRO A 895 -36.20 22.99 -5.30
N LEU A 896 -35.72 22.72 -6.53
CA LEU A 896 -36.44 22.05 -7.60
C LEU A 896 -36.17 20.53 -7.62
N ILE A 897 -35.27 20.03 -6.77
CA ILE A 897 -34.99 18.60 -6.64
C ILE A 897 -35.84 18.07 -5.48
N GLU A 898 -36.83 17.22 -5.78
CA GLU A 898 -37.62 16.56 -4.73
C GLU A 898 -36.71 15.67 -3.87
N HIS A 899 -36.54 16.05 -2.60
CA HIS A 899 -35.86 15.25 -1.60
C HIS A 899 -36.86 14.31 -0.94
N ASN A 900 -37.21 13.21 -1.62
CA ASN A 900 -38.03 12.17 -1.01
C ASN A 900 -37.21 11.43 0.07
N ASP A 901 -37.82 11.17 1.23
CA ASP A 901 -37.28 10.29 2.27
C ASP A 901 -36.88 8.94 1.60
N ARG A 902 -35.69 8.42 1.88
CA ARG A 902 -35.24 7.16 1.27
C ARG A 902 -36.11 6.03 1.80
N GLU A 903 -36.36 5.01 0.98
CA GLU A 903 -37.15 3.84 1.39
C GLU A 903 -36.54 3.21 2.65
N GLY A 904 -37.30 3.20 3.76
CA GLY A 904 -36.86 2.72 5.06
C GLY A 904 -36.51 3.80 6.09
N ASP A 905 -36.49 5.10 5.73
CA ASP A 905 -36.26 6.20 6.67
C ASP A 905 -37.42 6.41 7.67
N LEU A 906 -37.11 6.85 8.89
CA LEU A 906 -38.12 7.41 9.80
C LEU A 906 -38.76 8.64 9.12
N ALA A 907 -40.10 8.70 9.12
CA ALA A 907 -40.82 9.85 8.57
C ALA A 907 -40.29 11.17 9.16
N THR A 908 -40.07 12.17 8.31
CA THR A 908 -39.47 13.47 8.69
C THR A 908 -40.12 14.10 9.93
N SER A 909 -41.46 14.09 10.02
CA SER A 909 -42.19 14.61 11.19
C SER A 909 -41.88 13.86 12.50
N ARG A 910 -41.70 12.53 12.43
CA ARG A 910 -41.32 11.71 13.59
C ARG A 910 -39.85 11.90 13.98
N LYS A 911 -38.95 12.05 13.00
CA LYS A 911 -37.54 12.41 13.26
C LYS A 911 -37.46 13.74 14.01
N ARG A 912 -38.21 14.75 13.55
CA ARG A 912 -38.26 16.07 14.20
C ARG A 912 -38.77 15.99 15.62
N MET A 913 -39.89 15.31 15.87
CA MET A 913 -40.43 15.15 17.24
C MET A 913 -39.40 14.54 18.21
N ILE A 914 -38.67 13.50 17.80
CA ILE A 914 -37.64 12.87 18.65
C ILE A 914 -36.48 13.84 18.90
N LYS A 915 -36.07 14.60 17.88
CA LYS A 915 -35.02 15.62 18.02
C LYS A 915 -35.43 16.74 18.98
N GLU A 916 -36.65 17.26 18.86
CA GLU A 916 -37.20 18.30 19.74
C GLU A 916 -37.33 17.81 21.19
N GLU A 917 -37.81 16.58 21.41
CA GLU A 917 -37.91 15.98 22.75
C GLU A 917 -36.52 15.86 23.42
N ARG A 918 -35.50 15.47 22.64
CA ARG A 918 -34.13 15.33 23.14
C ARG A 918 -33.43 16.66 23.38
N LEU A 919 -33.62 17.62 22.49
CA LEU A 919 -33.04 18.96 22.61
C LEU A 919 -33.76 19.81 23.65
N GLY A 920 -35.03 19.50 23.96
CA GLY A 920 -35.85 20.29 24.87
C GLY A 920 -36.31 21.64 24.29
N CYS A 921 -36.18 21.84 22.98
CA CYS A 921 -36.50 23.10 22.29
C CYS A 921 -37.08 22.84 20.87
N PRO A 922 -37.78 23.83 20.28
CA PRO A 922 -38.32 23.72 18.92
C PRO A 922 -37.21 23.71 17.85
N LEU A 923 -37.38 22.88 16.80
CA LEU A 923 -36.44 22.72 15.69
C LEU A 923 -37.04 23.24 14.38
N TYR A 924 -36.37 24.22 13.77
CA TYR A 924 -36.80 24.85 12.50
C TYR A 924 -35.92 24.44 11.33
N THR A 925 -36.53 24.05 10.21
CA THR A 925 -35.81 23.83 8.94
C THR A 925 -35.71 25.15 8.18
N VAL A 926 -34.51 25.53 7.75
CA VAL A 926 -34.22 26.83 7.12
C VAL A 926 -33.63 26.64 5.73
N ASN A 927 -34.36 27.05 4.70
CA ASN A 927 -33.83 27.10 3.35
C ASN A 927 -33.07 28.43 3.14
N MET A 928 -31.82 28.37 2.71
CA MET A 928 -31.02 29.57 2.45
C MET A 928 -31.60 30.39 1.30
N LEU A 929 -31.90 29.76 0.16
CA LEU A 929 -32.50 30.42 -1.00
C LEU A 929 -34.02 30.37 -0.95
N LYS A 930 -34.68 31.45 -1.39
CA LYS A 930 -36.14 31.50 -1.54
C LYS A 930 -36.71 30.35 -2.37
N MET A 931 -37.63 29.60 -1.77
CA MET A 931 -38.39 28.53 -2.39
C MET A 931 -39.46 29.10 -3.36
N PRO A 932 -39.87 28.35 -4.40
CA PRO A 932 -40.94 28.77 -5.30
C PRO A 932 -42.32 28.84 -4.63
N ASP A 933 -42.58 27.93 -3.69
CA ASP A 933 -43.86 27.76 -3.00
C ASP A 933 -43.71 28.02 -1.49
N ASP A 934 -44.78 28.54 -0.87
CA ASP A 934 -44.88 28.69 0.58
C ASP A 934 -45.12 27.32 1.24
N SER A 935 -44.39 27.01 2.31
CA SER A 935 -44.61 25.77 3.07
C SER A 935 -45.87 25.87 3.95
N MET A 936 -46.60 24.76 4.02
CA MET A 936 -47.73 24.60 4.96
C MET A 936 -47.26 24.24 6.38
N ASP A 937 -45.96 23.99 6.56
CA ASP A 937 -45.34 23.68 7.85
C ASP A 937 -44.84 24.95 8.55
N SER A 938 -45.40 25.26 9.72
CA SER A 938 -45.01 26.43 10.50
C SER A 938 -43.59 26.34 11.08
N HIS A 939 -42.94 25.17 11.01
CA HIS A 939 -41.55 24.96 11.43
C HIS A 939 -40.56 25.06 10.27
N GLU A 940 -41.03 25.44 9.07
CA GLU A 940 -40.18 25.68 7.91
C GLU A 940 -40.03 27.19 7.61
N ILE A 941 -38.82 27.58 7.24
CA ILE A 941 -38.45 28.91 6.77
C ILE A 941 -38.03 28.78 5.30
N CYS A 942 -38.87 29.27 4.39
CA CYS A 942 -38.78 29.01 2.95
C CYS A 942 -37.83 29.94 2.17
N GLY A 943 -36.76 30.43 2.80
CA GLY A 943 -35.78 31.31 2.15
C GLY A 943 -35.29 32.45 3.03
N VAL A 944 -33.98 32.58 3.18
CA VAL A 944 -33.35 33.70 3.89
C VAL A 944 -32.90 34.79 2.91
N ILE A 945 -32.45 34.40 1.71
CA ILE A 945 -31.99 35.31 0.64
C ILE A 945 -32.69 35.05 -0.70
N ASP A 946 -32.72 36.05 -1.57
CA ASP A 946 -33.14 35.94 -2.98
C ASP A 946 -32.00 35.49 -3.92
N LYS A 947 -32.26 35.39 -5.23
CA LYS A 947 -31.28 34.95 -6.25
C LYS A 947 -30.18 36.00 -6.51
N GLU A 948 -30.45 37.23 -6.11
CA GLU A 948 -29.57 38.38 -6.18
C GLU A 948 -28.69 38.49 -4.92
N GLY A 949 -28.96 37.67 -3.89
CA GLY A 949 -28.22 37.64 -2.62
C GLY A 949 -28.77 38.60 -1.57
N HIS A 950 -29.89 39.28 -1.81
CA HIS A 950 -30.49 40.17 -0.82
C HIS A 950 -31.22 39.39 0.26
N VAL A 951 -31.06 39.85 1.50
CA VAL A 951 -31.74 39.30 2.67
C VAL A 951 -33.24 39.62 2.61
N ILE A 952 -34.08 38.63 2.90
CA ILE A 952 -35.54 38.78 2.98
C ILE A 952 -35.89 39.33 4.38
N PRO A 953 -36.30 40.60 4.52
CA PRO A 953 -36.39 41.25 5.84
C PRO A 953 -37.43 40.61 6.77
N GLU A 954 -38.58 40.20 6.22
CA GLU A 954 -39.66 39.57 6.98
C GLU A 954 -39.24 38.24 7.62
N VAL A 955 -38.40 37.48 6.91
CA VAL A 955 -37.87 36.20 7.39
C VAL A 955 -36.81 36.41 8.48
N MET A 956 -35.91 37.38 8.31
CA MET A 956 -34.94 37.70 9.35
C MET A 956 -35.60 38.24 10.62
N GLU A 957 -36.68 39.01 10.50
CA GLU A 957 -37.45 39.45 11.66
C GLU A 957 -38.14 38.27 12.37
N ARG A 958 -38.60 37.26 11.61
CA ARG A 958 -39.11 36.01 12.19
C ARG A 958 -38.02 35.25 12.94
N ILE A 959 -36.82 35.08 12.34
CA ILE A 959 -35.69 34.42 12.99
C ILE A 959 -35.28 35.18 14.26
N LYS A 960 -35.16 36.50 14.19
CA LYS A 960 -34.87 37.36 15.34
C LYS A 960 -35.85 37.13 16.48
N LYS A 961 -37.16 37.08 16.18
CA LYS A 961 -38.18 36.79 17.18
C LYS A 961 -38.04 35.41 17.80
N LEU A 962 -37.72 34.37 17.01
CA LEU A 962 -37.50 33.01 17.53
C LEU A 962 -36.31 32.93 18.49
N ILE A 963 -35.30 33.76 18.25
CA ILE A 963 -34.10 33.85 19.10
C ILE A 963 -34.38 34.67 20.36
N GLU A 964 -35.16 35.74 20.25
CA GLU A 964 -35.46 36.66 21.36
C GLU A 964 -36.62 36.18 22.25
N SER A 965 -37.59 35.43 21.72
CA SER A 965 -38.76 34.89 22.46
C SER A 965 -38.37 33.81 23.44
#